data_AF-A0A0F4GF76-F1
#
_entry.id   AF-A0A0F4GF76-F1
#
_cell.length_a   1.000
_cell.length_b   1.000
_cell.length_c   1.000
_cell.angle_alpha   90.00
_cell.angle_beta   90.00
_cell.angle_gamma   90.00
#
_symmetry.space_group_name_H-M   'P 1'
#
loop_
_entity.id
_entity.type
_entity.pdbx_description
1 polymer ?
#
loop_
_entity_poly.entity_id
_entity_poly.type
_entity_poly.pdbx_seq_one_letter_code
_entity_poly.pdbx_strand_id
1 'polypeptide(L)'
;MSGLWKRSIEKIRRRGSISGRRAGRTRPLEEDASEHDGTPQTDSGAAHIQAATTEALVANGVHHTGDAADIDAAPRARHDGVAERALMKQQEAVRRGKAGSLAPVTQKVPDSEEYWGPVRDLSDDRLNALLRRVTSPELQFKRVNRLNGAFNVAYIMVNSQGKKLCVRVPACGWSERWNQTDADLLRATALGMKYIEKTSQLPIPRILSYDATMDNEIGAPYIVMTFLEGTSLSTLWEQQDESPDILEARRQNILQSLARIMCTLATTTFRTAGTLWFPGDDESDPVVGCSYRLDTRNIFMLRRKFLEFSSQHSVADQLLQGRDERYDADGFPDECTTRVERGVLALWGLMIDAFLQSATLDEGCPEFVLMQSDFNPQNILADEQGNVTGIIDWDCLESIPRQIGWCSVPHWLEADWYPDWKWPPDLGTATTAKPDDFERYRADYSRYIREACPNEVDVRFTSKSHIYQALLDSAEHFEKVENFVYNVLADILPRNSYPRGHVGSIGEYGFRQAASNASLATTKSPPSTAILTTEPCQRSVSPESSSPVSHPESKDEAASFHEKDYESLRRPSTTNHGANEIIRTKTGSTIGHDGNEYPEGGLRAYLVVFGSFCGLLAALGIMNTVGLYQAYLGENQLSGYSESAIGWIISIYVFLSFGVGLIIGPIFDVYGPRLFVLAGSICIMVCMMLLGVCTAYWHFLIVFGIIGGVGTALIFTPAISSIGHFFYIKRGSATGLATAGGSLGGVIFPLMLQNLFPKVGWGWATRIQGFAFLALLVVTNLLVRSRLPPKPGQSILPDFRIFRQVDFALVTAGIYFMEWGLFAPITYLTQYALYSGSMSTTFAYQIIAIFNAGSTLGRWLPGYFADRIGRYNTMILALALCLIASFGLWLPATLLSASDDRDAHKTAVFGLTIAFSVVFGFASGSNISLTPVCVGQLCETEQYGRYYATCYTIVALGTLTGIPIAGALVQACDGAFWGVAIFTGMCYAVSIAAFVTVRVMRGGWGLTSVF
;
A
#
# COMPACT_ATOMS: atom_id res chain seq x y z
N MET A 1 -0.13 -3.50 -38.73
CA MET A 1 -0.01 -3.78 -37.27
C MET A 1 -0.19 -5.26 -36.93
N SER A 2 -1.13 -6.01 -37.51
CA SER A 2 -1.25 -7.48 -37.31
C SER A 2 0.02 -8.28 -37.66
N GLY A 3 0.78 -7.84 -38.67
CA GLY A 3 2.07 -8.43 -39.04
C GLY A 3 3.21 -8.12 -38.06
N LEU A 4 3.14 -7.02 -37.30
CA LEU A 4 4.08 -6.72 -36.22
C LEU A 4 3.80 -7.60 -35.00
N TRP A 5 2.51 -7.83 -34.69
CA TRP A 5 2.08 -8.69 -33.59
C TRP A 5 2.47 -10.17 -33.80
N LYS A 6 2.22 -10.72 -35.00
CA LYS A 6 2.68 -12.08 -35.35
C LYS A 6 4.21 -12.19 -35.31
N ARG A 7 4.94 -11.17 -35.77
CA ARG A 7 6.42 -11.15 -35.71
C ARG A 7 6.95 -11.05 -34.28
N SER A 8 6.27 -10.35 -33.38
CA SER A 8 6.62 -10.28 -31.95
C SER A 8 6.36 -11.59 -31.22
N ILE A 9 5.22 -12.25 -31.47
CA ILE A 9 4.91 -13.60 -30.95
C ILE A 9 5.94 -14.62 -31.45
N GLU A 10 6.30 -14.56 -32.74
CA GLU A 10 7.35 -15.40 -33.32
C GLU A 10 8.74 -15.10 -32.71
N LYS A 11 9.02 -13.83 -32.36
CA LYS A 11 10.25 -13.41 -31.67
C LYS A 11 10.34 -13.95 -30.23
N ILE A 12 9.21 -13.98 -29.52
CA ILE A 12 9.07 -14.58 -28.19
C ILE A 12 9.27 -16.10 -28.28
N ARG A 13 8.77 -16.74 -29.34
CA ARG A 13 8.99 -18.17 -29.60
C ARG A 13 10.45 -18.50 -29.93
N ARG A 14 11.16 -17.62 -30.66
CA ARG A 14 12.56 -17.83 -31.09
C ARG A 14 13.62 -17.44 -30.05
N ARG A 15 13.36 -16.50 -29.15
CA ARG A 15 14.33 -16.11 -28.10
C ARG A 15 14.61 -17.23 -27.08
N GLY A 16 13.71 -18.21 -26.94
CA GLY A 16 13.94 -19.42 -26.13
C GLY A 16 14.96 -20.41 -26.72
N SER A 17 15.42 -20.21 -27.97
CA SER A 17 16.33 -21.15 -28.65
C SER A 17 17.78 -20.66 -28.75
N ILE A 18 18.11 -19.41 -28.36
CA ILE A 18 19.39 -18.76 -28.75
C ILE A 18 20.28 -18.35 -27.55
N SER A 19 19.98 -18.74 -26.30
CA SER A 19 20.89 -18.44 -25.18
C SER A 19 22.14 -19.37 -25.11
N GLY A 20 22.30 -20.31 -26.04
CA GLY A 20 23.44 -21.25 -26.04
C GLY A 20 24.70 -20.84 -26.82
N ARG A 21 24.75 -19.68 -27.50
CA ARG A 21 25.92 -19.33 -28.34
C ARG A 21 26.25 -17.85 -28.31
N ARG A 22 26.85 -17.36 -27.22
CA ARG A 22 27.70 -16.15 -27.23
C ARG A 22 28.61 -16.08 -25.99
N ALA A 23 29.50 -17.05 -25.86
CA ALA A 23 30.78 -16.89 -25.17
C ALA A 23 31.87 -17.39 -26.11
N GLY A 24 32.91 -16.58 -26.36
CA GLY A 24 34.07 -16.94 -27.19
C GLY A 24 34.11 -16.25 -28.55
N ARG A 25 34.64 -15.02 -28.60
CA ARG A 25 35.25 -14.44 -29.79
C ARG A 25 36.76 -14.45 -29.59
N THR A 26 37.42 -15.43 -30.18
CA THR A 26 38.83 -15.39 -30.60
C THR A 26 38.83 -15.65 -32.11
N ARG A 27 39.43 -14.74 -32.90
CA ARG A 27 39.72 -14.90 -34.35
C ARG A 27 41.07 -15.63 -34.53
N PRO A 28 41.52 -15.98 -35.75
CA PRO A 28 40.84 -16.65 -36.89
C PRO A 28 41.75 -17.73 -37.56
N LEU A 29 41.19 -18.70 -38.29
CA LEU A 29 41.82 -19.44 -39.42
C LEU A 29 40.67 -19.92 -40.34
N GLU A 30 40.62 -19.48 -41.62
CA GLU A 30 40.82 -20.29 -42.86
C GLU A 30 39.87 -21.50 -42.96
N GLU A 31 39.13 -21.84 -44.02
CA GLU A 31 39.07 -21.56 -45.47
C GLU A 31 37.72 -22.12 -46.00
N ASP A 32 37.31 -21.69 -47.21
CA ASP A 32 36.46 -22.37 -48.23
C ASP A 32 34.97 -22.73 -47.96
N ALA A 33 34.02 -22.13 -48.71
CA ALA A 33 33.36 -22.61 -49.95
C ALA A 33 32.31 -23.72 -49.67
N SER A 34 31.10 -23.82 -50.22
CA SER A 34 30.41 -23.28 -51.41
C SER A 34 28.91 -23.66 -51.34
N GLU A 35 28.06 -22.77 -51.84
CA GLU A 35 26.85 -22.96 -52.70
C GLU A 35 25.75 -24.04 -52.54
N HIS A 36 24.54 -23.54 -52.85
CA HIS A 36 23.36 -24.16 -53.50
C HIS A 36 22.45 -25.11 -52.69
N ASP A 37 21.14 -25.22 -52.93
CA ASP A 37 20.02 -24.45 -53.52
C ASP A 37 18.81 -25.43 -53.46
N GLY A 38 17.57 -24.94 -53.57
CA GLY A 38 16.48 -25.76 -54.12
C GLY A 38 15.48 -26.44 -53.15
N THR A 39 14.36 -25.76 -52.95
CA THR A 39 12.99 -26.31 -52.77
C THR A 39 12.43 -26.88 -54.11
N PRO A 40 11.16 -27.34 -54.28
CA PRO A 40 10.08 -27.79 -53.36
C PRO A 40 9.26 -29.05 -53.84
N GLN A 41 8.22 -29.40 -53.06
CA GLN A 41 6.83 -29.80 -53.45
C GLN A 41 6.37 -31.29 -53.56
N THR A 42 5.23 -31.51 -52.87
CA THR A 42 4.01 -32.30 -53.16
C THR A 42 3.97 -33.84 -53.08
N ASP A 43 3.03 -34.32 -52.23
CA ASP A 43 1.77 -35.02 -52.57
C ASP A 43 1.46 -36.41 -51.97
N SER A 44 0.18 -36.51 -51.55
CA SER A 44 -0.75 -37.66 -51.58
C SER A 44 -0.75 -38.72 -50.46
N GLY A 45 -1.98 -39.16 -50.11
CA GLY A 45 -2.29 -40.60 -50.11
C GLY A 45 -2.88 -41.27 -48.86
N ALA A 46 -4.21 -41.18 -48.70
CA ALA A 46 -5.18 -42.29 -48.55
C ALA A 46 -5.11 -43.40 -47.45
N ALA A 47 -6.32 -43.68 -46.90
CA ALA A 47 -7.02 -44.99 -46.81
C ALA A 47 -7.15 -45.74 -45.45
N HIS A 48 -8.45 -45.91 -45.04
CA HIS A 48 -9.17 -47.16 -44.68
C HIS A 48 -8.69 -48.02 -43.46
N ILE A 49 -9.49 -48.75 -42.65
CA ILE A 49 -10.91 -49.20 -42.67
C ILE A 49 -11.29 -49.93 -41.34
N GLN A 50 -12.60 -49.94 -41.00
CA GLN A 50 -13.39 -50.91 -40.19
C GLN A 50 -13.07 -51.11 -38.69
N ALA A 51 -13.97 -51.46 -37.78
CA ALA A 51 -15.42 -51.79 -37.66
C ALA A 51 -15.59 -52.29 -36.20
N ALA A 52 -16.74 -52.37 -35.50
CA ALA A 52 -18.13 -52.05 -35.73
C ALA A 52 -18.90 -52.31 -34.39
N THR A 53 -19.97 -51.52 -34.19
CA THR A 53 -21.33 -51.92 -33.73
C THR A 53 -21.55 -52.45 -32.28
N THR A 54 -22.67 -52.20 -31.58
CA THR A 54 -24.05 -51.87 -32.01
C THR A 54 -24.94 -51.36 -30.83
N GLU A 55 -25.91 -50.47 -31.16
CA GLU A 55 -27.35 -50.45 -30.75
C GLU A 55 -27.80 -50.20 -29.28
N ALA A 56 -28.92 -49.55 -28.94
CA ALA A 56 -29.98 -48.81 -29.67
C ALA A 56 -31.01 -48.18 -28.69
N LEU A 57 -31.69 -47.08 -29.15
CA LEU A 57 -33.14 -46.73 -29.02
C LEU A 57 -33.72 -46.48 -27.58
N VAL A 58 -34.71 -45.61 -27.25
CA VAL A 58 -35.69 -44.78 -27.99
C VAL A 58 -36.51 -43.89 -27.00
N ALA A 59 -36.85 -42.68 -27.47
CA ALA A 59 -38.12 -41.93 -27.36
C ALA A 59 -38.72 -41.30 -26.07
N ASN A 60 -39.07 -40.01 -26.27
CA ASN A 60 -40.38 -39.34 -26.10
C ASN A 60 -40.93 -38.90 -24.74
N GLY A 61 -41.42 -37.64 -24.73
CA GLY A 61 -42.72 -37.25 -24.14
C GLY A 61 -42.62 -36.38 -22.88
N VAL A 62 -42.77 -35.05 -22.89
CA VAL A 62 -43.98 -34.21 -23.06
C VAL A 62 -44.72 -33.85 -21.74
N HIS A 63 -44.93 -32.53 -21.57
CA HIS A 63 -45.99 -31.79 -20.85
C HIS A 63 -45.96 -31.46 -19.34
N HIS A 64 -45.74 -30.15 -19.09
CA HIS A 64 -46.68 -29.09 -18.61
C HIS A 64 -47.30 -29.06 -17.19
N THR A 65 -47.52 -27.79 -16.79
CA THR A 65 -48.40 -27.16 -15.76
C THR A 65 -47.90 -27.22 -14.30
N GLY A 66 -48.06 -26.20 -13.45
CA GLY A 66 -48.75 -24.91 -13.49
C GLY A 66 -49.06 -24.44 -12.04
N ASP A 67 -48.97 -23.13 -11.82
CA ASP A 67 -49.71 -22.29 -10.84
C ASP A 67 -49.47 -22.35 -9.30
N ALA A 68 -48.74 -21.33 -8.82
CA ALA A 68 -49.19 -20.12 -8.07
C ALA A 68 -50.06 -20.17 -6.78
N ALA A 69 -49.61 -19.33 -5.81
CA ALA A 69 -50.35 -18.52 -4.80
C ALA A 69 -50.98 -19.27 -3.58
N ASP A 70 -51.06 -18.77 -2.34
CA ASP A 70 -50.84 -17.44 -1.72
C ASP A 70 -50.86 -17.53 -0.17
N ILE A 71 -50.17 -16.61 0.52
CA ILE A 71 -50.58 -15.81 1.72
C ILE A 71 -50.58 -16.37 3.19
N ASP A 72 -49.66 -15.75 3.96
CA ASP A 72 -49.74 -15.11 5.31
C ASP A 72 -49.37 -15.73 6.68
N ALA A 73 -48.72 -14.81 7.44
CA ALA A 73 -48.71 -14.53 8.89
C ALA A 73 -47.48 -14.97 9.74
N ALA A 74 -46.83 -13.95 10.32
CA ALA A 74 -45.58 -13.92 11.10
C ALA A 74 -45.72 -14.31 12.60
N PRO A 75 -44.63 -14.36 13.43
CA PRO A 75 -44.00 -13.13 13.94
C PRO A 75 -42.45 -13.13 14.06
N ARG A 76 -41.91 -11.92 14.13
CA ARG A 76 -40.49 -11.52 14.22
C ARG A 76 -39.87 -11.72 15.62
N ALA A 77 -38.57 -12.03 15.67
CA ALA A 77 -37.65 -11.61 16.72
C ALA A 77 -36.35 -11.05 16.11
N ARG A 78 -35.86 -9.95 16.67
CA ARG A 78 -34.82 -9.04 16.14
C ARG A 78 -33.43 -9.52 16.56
N HIS A 79 -32.46 -9.63 15.63
CA HIS A 79 -31.04 -9.32 15.89
C HIS A 79 -30.07 -9.35 14.66
N ASP A 80 -30.47 -8.97 13.44
CA ASP A 80 -29.58 -9.08 12.24
C ASP A 80 -29.24 -7.77 11.50
N GLY A 81 -29.03 -6.66 12.22
CA GLY A 81 -28.82 -5.35 11.57
C GLY A 81 -27.39 -4.98 11.14
N VAL A 82 -26.36 -5.69 11.61
CA VAL A 82 -24.95 -5.25 11.51
C VAL A 82 -24.19 -5.97 10.39
N ALA A 83 -24.44 -7.27 10.18
CA ALA A 83 -23.80 -8.06 9.13
C ALA A 83 -24.35 -7.72 7.72
N GLU A 84 -25.67 -7.50 7.61
CA GLU A 84 -26.32 -7.07 6.36
C GLU A 84 -25.85 -5.67 5.90
N ARG A 85 -25.60 -4.74 6.84
CA ARG A 85 -25.08 -3.40 6.51
C ARG A 85 -23.61 -3.42 6.07
N ALA A 86 -22.82 -4.37 6.55
CA ALA A 86 -21.44 -4.57 6.11
C ALA A 86 -21.38 -5.20 4.71
N LEU A 87 -22.25 -6.17 4.43
CA LEU A 87 -22.38 -6.80 3.11
C LEU A 87 -22.89 -5.80 2.05
N MET A 88 -23.89 -4.98 2.40
CA MET A 88 -24.40 -3.89 1.54
C MET A 88 -23.35 -2.83 1.21
N LYS A 89 -22.52 -2.42 2.19
CA LYS A 89 -21.40 -1.48 1.95
C LYS A 89 -20.31 -2.08 1.07
N GLN A 90 -20.11 -3.40 1.13
CA GLN A 90 -19.13 -4.12 0.32
C GLN A 90 -19.63 -4.29 -1.12
N GLN A 91 -20.92 -4.56 -1.33
CA GLN A 91 -21.56 -4.58 -2.65
C GLN A 91 -21.69 -3.18 -3.28
N GLU A 92 -21.84 -2.11 -2.48
CA GLU A 92 -21.78 -0.71 -2.94
C GLU A 92 -20.36 -0.24 -3.30
N ALA A 93 -19.31 -0.80 -2.67
CA ALA A 93 -17.92 -0.48 -2.97
C ALA A 93 -17.45 -1.13 -4.29
N VAL A 94 -17.99 -2.31 -4.61
CA VAL A 94 -17.81 -2.99 -5.89
C VAL A 94 -18.52 -2.17 -6.98
N ARG A 95 -19.84 -1.95 -6.90
CA ARG A 95 -20.64 -1.16 -7.87
C ARG A 95 -20.15 0.28 -8.19
N ARG A 96 -19.19 0.85 -7.44
CA ARG A 96 -18.66 2.22 -7.64
C ARG A 96 -17.25 2.27 -8.27
N GLY A 97 -16.74 1.18 -8.83
CA GLY A 97 -15.54 1.19 -9.68
C GLY A 97 -14.26 1.63 -8.96
N LYS A 98 -14.05 1.21 -7.71
CA LYS A 98 -12.80 1.41 -6.95
C LYS A 98 -12.07 0.09 -6.75
N ALA A 99 -11.72 -0.58 -7.85
CA ALA A 99 -10.79 -1.71 -7.84
C ALA A 99 -9.38 -1.19 -8.14
N GLY A 100 -8.71 -0.66 -7.12
CA GLY A 100 -7.37 -0.13 -7.26
C GLY A 100 -6.42 -0.41 -6.09
N SER A 101 -5.35 -1.16 -6.38
CA SER A 101 -4.11 -1.36 -5.62
C SER A 101 -4.27 -2.05 -4.28
N LEU A 102 -4.36 -3.38 -4.33
CA LEU A 102 -4.03 -4.23 -3.20
C LEU A 102 -2.54 -4.58 -3.27
N ALA A 103 -1.74 -3.78 -2.57
CA ALA A 103 -0.40 -4.17 -2.13
C ALA A 103 -0.52 -5.24 -1.01
N PRO A 104 0.42 -6.17 -0.85
CA PRO A 104 0.35 -7.30 0.04
C PRO A 104 0.67 -6.73 1.41
N VAL A 105 -0.36 -6.57 2.22
CA VAL A 105 -0.19 -6.12 3.58
C VAL A 105 0.67 -7.18 4.27
N THR A 106 1.95 -6.88 4.56
CA THR A 106 2.69 -7.55 5.63
C THR A 106 2.07 -7.11 6.94
N GLN A 107 0.89 -7.66 7.18
CA GLN A 107 0.06 -7.39 8.34
C GLN A 107 0.83 -7.98 9.52
N LYS A 108 1.48 -7.13 10.32
CA LYS A 108 1.96 -7.53 11.64
C LYS A 108 0.80 -8.23 12.34
N VAL A 109 0.96 -9.53 12.54
CA VAL A 109 0.04 -10.40 13.26
C VAL A 109 -0.29 -9.70 14.57
N PRO A 110 -1.55 -9.37 14.84
CA PRO A 110 -1.93 -8.74 16.10
C PRO A 110 -1.53 -9.69 17.23
N ASP A 111 -0.63 -9.26 18.11
CA ASP A 111 -0.34 -9.95 19.38
C ASP A 111 -1.42 -9.62 20.42
N SER A 112 -2.68 -9.51 19.97
CA SER A 112 -3.82 -9.20 20.83
C SER A 112 -4.40 -10.49 21.40
N GLU A 113 -4.81 -10.41 22.66
CA GLU A 113 -5.58 -11.45 23.32
C GLU A 113 -6.88 -11.79 22.56
N GLU A 114 -7.47 -10.80 21.88
CA GLU A 114 -8.65 -11.00 21.03
C GLU A 114 -8.39 -11.87 19.79
N TYR A 115 -7.16 -11.88 19.25
CA TYR A 115 -6.82 -12.68 18.06
C TYR A 115 -6.38 -14.09 18.46
N TRP A 116 -5.47 -14.19 19.44
CA TRP A 116 -4.84 -15.44 19.87
C TRP A 116 -5.58 -16.15 21.00
N GLY A 117 -6.42 -15.46 21.77
CA GLY A 117 -7.15 -16.04 22.88
C GLY A 117 -6.27 -16.91 23.81
N PRO A 118 -6.80 -18.04 24.31
CA PRO A 118 -6.06 -18.97 25.17
C PRO A 118 -4.86 -19.66 24.50
N VAL A 119 -4.77 -19.71 23.17
CA VAL A 119 -3.66 -20.40 22.48
C VAL A 119 -2.39 -19.57 22.41
N ARG A 120 -2.47 -18.27 22.80
CA ARG A 120 -1.32 -17.36 22.83
C ARG A 120 -0.17 -17.92 23.65
N ASP A 121 -0.46 -18.32 24.88
CA ASP A 121 0.54 -18.70 25.89
C ASP A 121 0.12 -20.03 26.54
N LEU A 122 0.29 -21.14 25.80
CA LEU A 122 0.06 -22.48 26.35
C LEU A 122 1.14 -22.83 27.39
N SER A 123 0.70 -23.42 28.49
CA SER A 123 1.58 -23.84 29.58
C SER A 123 2.46 -25.02 29.16
N ASP A 124 3.71 -25.00 29.60
CA ASP A 124 4.68 -26.07 29.31
C ASP A 124 4.23 -27.44 29.85
N ASP A 125 3.50 -27.48 30.96
CA ASP A 125 2.96 -28.72 31.54
C ASP A 125 1.96 -29.41 30.59
N ARG A 126 1.06 -28.64 29.98
CA ARG A 126 0.07 -29.15 29.01
C ARG A 126 0.74 -29.62 27.71
N LEU A 127 1.71 -28.85 27.21
CA LEU A 127 2.51 -29.24 26.03
C LEU A 127 3.29 -30.53 26.29
N ASN A 128 3.84 -30.70 27.49
CA ASN A 128 4.59 -31.89 27.89
C ASN A 128 3.65 -33.10 28.08
N ALA A 129 2.45 -32.91 28.66
CA ALA A 129 1.42 -33.95 28.73
C ALA A 129 1.04 -34.48 27.34
N LEU A 130 0.78 -33.58 26.39
CA LEU A 130 0.53 -33.93 24.99
C LEU A 130 1.68 -34.75 24.38
N LEU A 131 2.92 -34.26 24.49
CA LEU A 131 4.07 -34.93 23.88
C LEU A 131 4.37 -36.29 24.50
N ARG A 132 4.09 -36.48 25.80
CA ARG A 132 4.19 -37.79 26.48
C ARG A 132 3.18 -38.80 25.92
N ARG A 133 1.96 -38.37 25.58
CA ARG A 133 0.97 -39.23 24.90
C ARG A 133 1.41 -39.56 23.48
N VAL A 134 1.88 -38.58 22.72
CA VAL A 134 2.26 -38.76 21.30
C VAL A 134 3.53 -39.58 21.12
N THR A 135 4.47 -39.51 22.08
CA THR A 135 5.76 -40.20 21.98
C THR A 135 5.87 -41.38 22.94
N SER A 136 6.21 -41.12 24.20
CA SER A 136 6.33 -42.13 25.25
C SER A 136 6.15 -41.50 26.63
N PRO A 137 5.49 -42.17 27.58
CA PRO A 137 5.21 -41.61 28.92
C PRO A 137 6.45 -41.23 29.73
N GLU A 138 7.61 -41.80 29.42
CA GLU A 138 8.86 -41.57 30.16
C GLU A 138 9.65 -40.35 29.66
N LEU A 139 9.37 -39.86 28.46
CA LEU A 139 10.09 -38.74 27.86
C LEU A 139 9.57 -37.40 28.39
N GLN A 140 10.47 -36.62 28.97
CA GLN A 140 10.18 -35.25 29.41
C GLN A 140 10.65 -34.26 28.35
N PHE A 141 9.80 -33.29 28.03
CA PHE A 141 10.10 -32.25 27.06
C PHE A 141 10.15 -30.86 27.72
N LYS A 142 11.11 -30.05 27.29
CA LYS A 142 11.23 -28.65 27.70
C LYS A 142 11.09 -27.75 26.48
N ARG A 143 10.34 -26.65 26.62
CA ARG A 143 10.25 -25.62 25.59
C ARG A 143 11.60 -24.90 25.45
N VAL A 144 12.12 -24.89 24.23
CA VAL A 144 13.35 -24.17 23.86
C VAL A 144 13.08 -22.94 23.02
N ASN A 145 11.97 -22.92 22.28
CA ASN A 145 11.59 -21.78 21.47
C ASN A 145 10.08 -21.71 21.26
N ARG A 146 9.57 -20.52 20.96
CA ARG A 146 8.21 -20.25 20.51
C ARG A 146 8.30 -19.36 19.28
N LEU A 147 7.84 -19.88 18.15
CA LEU A 147 7.84 -19.17 16.88
C LEU A 147 6.42 -18.68 16.61
N ASN A 148 6.28 -17.38 16.34
CA ASN A 148 4.99 -16.75 16.02
C ASN A 148 4.88 -16.54 14.52
N GLY A 149 3.99 -17.28 13.88
CA GLY A 149 3.57 -17.05 12.50
C GLY A 149 2.33 -16.15 12.41
N ALA A 150 1.91 -15.86 11.18
CA ALA A 150 0.72 -15.05 10.90
C ALA A 150 -0.60 -15.73 11.25
N PHE A 151 -0.64 -17.06 11.18
CA PHE A 151 -1.84 -17.86 11.39
C PHE A 151 -1.65 -18.98 12.41
N ASN A 152 -0.42 -19.22 12.86
CA ASN A 152 -0.06 -20.34 13.71
C ASN A 152 1.03 -19.92 14.71
N VAL A 153 1.01 -20.53 15.88
CA VAL A 153 2.13 -20.52 16.83
C VAL A 153 2.77 -21.90 16.84
N ALA A 154 4.10 -21.96 16.82
CA ALA A 154 4.86 -23.19 16.87
C ALA A 154 5.72 -23.24 18.14
N TYR A 155 5.49 -24.25 18.98
CA TYR A 155 6.25 -24.50 20.20
C TYR A 155 7.32 -25.55 19.92
N ILE A 156 8.60 -25.18 20.07
CA ILE A 156 9.72 -26.09 19.86
C ILE A 156 10.09 -26.71 21.20
N MET A 157 9.98 -28.03 21.27
CA MET A 157 10.11 -28.82 22.48
C MET A 157 11.28 -29.81 22.33
N VAL A 158 12.19 -29.84 23.30
CA VAL A 158 13.36 -30.74 23.30
C VAL A 158 13.28 -31.73 24.44
N ASN A 159 13.61 -33.00 24.19
CA ASN A 159 13.74 -34.00 25.26
C ASN A 159 15.17 -34.09 25.81
N SER A 160 15.36 -34.89 26.86
CA SER A 160 16.69 -35.15 27.46
C SER A 160 17.71 -35.80 26.52
N GLN A 161 17.25 -36.39 25.41
CA GLN A 161 18.09 -37.01 24.38
C GLN A 161 18.44 -36.03 23.24
N GLY A 162 18.00 -34.77 23.33
CA GLY A 162 18.25 -33.76 22.30
C GLY A 162 17.30 -33.82 21.09
N LYS A 163 16.31 -34.73 21.08
CA LYS A 163 15.31 -34.81 20.00
C LYS A 163 14.34 -33.63 20.12
N LYS A 164 14.26 -32.82 19.05
CA LYS A 164 13.36 -31.67 18.93
C LYS A 164 12.06 -32.04 18.21
N LEU A 165 10.93 -31.59 18.75
CA LEU A 165 9.61 -31.68 18.14
C LEU A 165 8.97 -30.30 18.07
N CYS A 166 8.08 -30.11 17.09
CA CYS A 166 7.30 -28.90 16.91
C CYS A 166 5.83 -29.20 17.20
N VAL A 167 5.21 -28.41 18.08
CA VAL A 167 3.75 -28.39 18.29
C VAL A 167 3.21 -27.12 17.64
N ARG A 168 2.54 -27.27 16.49
CA ARG A 168 1.92 -26.18 15.74
C ARG A 168 0.46 -26.06 16.15
N VAL A 169 0.04 -24.86 16.57
CA VAL A 169 -1.32 -24.54 17.01
C VAL A 169 -1.85 -23.36 16.19
N PRO A 170 -3.02 -23.48 15.54
CA PRO A 170 -3.63 -22.38 14.81
C PRO A 170 -4.04 -21.22 15.73
N ALA A 171 -3.85 -19.98 15.29
CA ALA A 171 -4.21 -18.79 16.05
C ALA A 171 -5.71 -18.70 16.37
N CYS A 172 -6.55 -19.29 15.51
CA CYS A 172 -7.99 -19.41 15.67
C CYS A 172 -8.43 -20.63 16.49
N GLY A 173 -7.49 -21.43 17.01
CA GLY A 173 -7.72 -22.72 17.68
C GLY A 173 -8.36 -22.64 19.05
N TRP A 174 -9.40 -21.82 19.21
CA TRP A 174 -10.11 -21.61 20.47
C TRP A 174 -11.59 -21.31 20.23
N SER A 175 -12.40 -21.52 21.27
CA SER A 175 -13.85 -21.76 21.19
C SER A 175 -14.68 -20.72 20.44
N GLU A 176 -14.26 -19.44 20.41
CA GLU A 176 -15.05 -18.38 19.74
C GLU A 176 -14.70 -18.21 18.25
N ARG A 177 -13.59 -18.80 17.77
CA ARG A 177 -13.11 -18.64 16.38
C ARG A 177 -13.02 -19.93 15.58
N TRP A 178 -12.87 -21.08 16.24
CA TRP A 178 -12.75 -22.37 15.58
C TRP A 178 -14.08 -22.83 15.00
N ASN A 179 -14.08 -23.30 13.75
CA ASN A 179 -15.26 -23.81 13.06
C ASN A 179 -14.95 -25.11 12.30
N GLN A 180 -15.97 -25.71 11.69
CA GLN A 180 -15.83 -26.99 11.00
C GLN A 180 -14.87 -26.90 9.80
N THR A 181 -14.93 -25.82 9.01
CA THR A 181 -14.03 -25.61 7.87
C THR A 181 -12.56 -25.55 8.32
N ASP A 182 -12.29 -24.93 9.48
CA ASP A 182 -10.94 -24.91 10.08
C ASP A 182 -10.46 -26.30 10.50
N ALA A 183 -11.35 -27.09 11.10
CA ALA A 183 -11.05 -28.46 11.47
C ALA A 183 -10.74 -29.34 10.25
N ASP A 184 -11.54 -29.18 9.19
CA ASP A 184 -11.36 -29.91 7.93
C ASP A 184 -10.05 -29.54 7.23
N LEU A 185 -9.68 -28.25 7.20
CA LEU A 185 -8.41 -27.77 6.62
C LEU A 185 -7.19 -28.22 7.42
N LEU A 186 -7.25 -28.23 8.76
CA LEU A 186 -6.16 -28.75 9.59
C LEU A 186 -5.93 -30.24 9.33
N ARG A 187 -7.03 -31.01 9.23
CA ARG A 187 -7.00 -32.45 8.92
C ARG A 187 -6.43 -32.70 7.52
N ALA A 188 -6.92 -31.96 6.50
CA ALA A 188 -6.41 -32.04 5.13
C ALA A 188 -4.91 -31.74 5.05
N THR A 189 -4.44 -30.72 5.79
CA THR A 189 -3.01 -30.36 5.87
C THR A 189 -2.19 -31.50 6.47
N ALA A 190 -2.61 -32.04 7.62
CA ALA A 190 -1.87 -33.10 8.30
C ALA A 190 -1.77 -34.39 7.46
N LEU A 191 -2.87 -34.78 6.79
CA LEU A 191 -2.90 -35.95 5.93
C LEU A 191 -2.18 -35.73 4.59
N GLY A 192 -2.28 -34.52 4.02
CA GLY A 192 -1.55 -34.11 2.82
C GLY A 192 -0.05 -34.19 3.00
N MET A 193 0.46 -33.72 4.15
CA MET A 193 1.89 -33.85 4.48
C MET A 193 2.33 -35.32 4.58
N LYS A 194 1.51 -36.20 5.16
CA LYS A 194 1.81 -37.63 5.19
C LYS A 194 1.76 -38.29 3.82
N TYR A 195 0.82 -37.87 2.96
CA TYR A 195 0.75 -38.31 1.58
C TYR A 195 2.02 -37.92 0.81
N ILE A 196 2.50 -36.68 0.96
CA ILE A 196 3.76 -36.22 0.35
C ILE A 196 4.96 -37.01 0.90
N GLU A 197 5.02 -37.25 2.21
CA GLU A 197 6.09 -38.04 2.83
C GLU A 197 6.15 -39.47 2.28
N LYS A 198 4.99 -40.07 1.96
CA LYS A 198 4.89 -41.41 1.37
C LYS A 198 5.19 -41.46 -0.12
N THR A 199 4.81 -40.41 -0.86
CA THR A 199 4.86 -40.39 -2.34
C THR A 199 6.08 -39.69 -2.91
N SER A 200 6.81 -38.92 -2.10
CA SER A 200 7.99 -38.16 -2.51
C SER A 200 9.15 -38.38 -1.54
N GLN A 201 10.34 -37.93 -1.93
CA GLN A 201 11.53 -37.88 -1.06
C GLN A 201 11.83 -36.46 -0.58
N LEU A 202 10.80 -35.62 -0.48
CA LEU A 202 10.97 -34.25 -0.04
C LEU A 202 11.40 -34.19 1.44
N PRO A 203 12.34 -33.30 1.81
CA PRO A 203 12.70 -33.06 3.19
C PRO A 203 11.61 -32.19 3.86
N ILE A 204 10.53 -32.82 4.31
CA ILE A 204 9.42 -32.16 5.00
C ILE A 204 9.28 -32.66 6.45
N PRO A 205 8.64 -31.88 7.35
CA PRO A 205 8.36 -32.36 8.71
C PRO A 205 7.47 -33.59 8.70
N ARG A 206 7.90 -34.66 9.37
CA ARG A 206 7.08 -35.86 9.57
C ARG A 206 6.00 -35.59 10.61
N ILE A 207 4.74 -35.86 10.26
CA ILE A 207 3.60 -35.72 11.17
C ILE A 207 3.55 -36.90 12.14
N LEU A 208 3.53 -36.61 13.44
CA LEU A 208 3.44 -37.62 14.50
C LEU A 208 2.01 -37.77 15.03
N SER A 209 1.31 -36.65 15.19
CA SER A 209 -0.07 -36.62 15.69
C SER A 209 -0.71 -35.29 15.31
N TYR A 210 -2.02 -35.26 15.12
CA TYR A 210 -2.80 -34.06 14.99
C TYR A 210 -4.16 -34.28 15.67
N ASP A 211 -4.81 -33.18 16.04
CA ASP A 211 -6.17 -33.18 16.56
C ASP A 211 -6.84 -31.88 16.14
N ALA A 212 -8.01 -31.99 15.51
CA ALA A 212 -8.79 -30.85 15.06
C ALA A 212 -9.82 -30.37 16.10
N THR A 213 -9.87 -31.02 17.26
CA THR A 213 -10.78 -30.71 18.36
C THR A 213 -10.07 -29.97 19.50
N MET A 214 -10.84 -29.56 20.50
CA MET A 214 -10.31 -28.99 21.75
C MET A 214 -10.32 -30.00 22.90
N ASP A 215 -10.75 -31.24 22.67
CA ASP A 215 -10.84 -32.28 23.71
C ASP A 215 -9.50 -33.02 23.85
N ASN A 216 -8.47 -32.28 24.24
CA ASN A 216 -7.11 -32.77 24.39
C ASN A 216 -6.35 -32.01 25.49
N GLU A 217 -5.11 -32.45 25.75
CA GLU A 217 -4.31 -31.95 26.87
C GLU A 217 -4.07 -30.43 26.83
N ILE A 218 -3.98 -29.86 25.62
CA ILE A 218 -3.71 -28.43 25.42
C ILE A 218 -4.97 -27.60 25.18
N GLY A 219 -6.14 -28.24 25.07
CA GLY A 219 -7.44 -27.57 24.93
C GLY A 219 -7.55 -26.77 23.63
N ALA A 220 -6.82 -27.19 22.60
CA ALA A 220 -6.69 -26.49 21.34
C ALA A 220 -6.36 -27.51 20.23
N PRO A 221 -6.78 -27.25 18.98
CA PRO A 221 -6.39 -28.08 17.85
C PRO A 221 -4.90 -27.91 17.56
N TYR A 222 -4.23 -28.96 17.10
CA TYR A 222 -2.79 -28.95 16.87
C TYR A 222 -2.32 -29.92 15.79
N ILE A 223 -1.07 -29.70 15.35
CA ILE A 223 -0.25 -30.69 14.63
C ILE A 223 1.10 -30.82 15.36
N VAL A 224 1.44 -32.03 15.80
CA VAL A 224 2.76 -32.41 16.31
C VAL A 224 3.59 -33.02 15.18
N MET A 225 4.77 -32.48 14.93
CA MET A 225 5.66 -32.90 13.86
C MET A 225 7.14 -32.89 14.28
N THR A 226 7.98 -33.58 13.51
CA THR A 226 9.44 -33.52 13.71
C THR A 226 9.99 -32.13 13.41
N PHE A 227 11.00 -31.70 14.15
CA PHE A 227 11.71 -30.45 13.85
C PHE A 227 12.76 -30.68 12.76
N LEU A 228 12.78 -29.83 11.73
CA LEU A 228 13.83 -29.80 10.71
C LEU A 228 14.89 -28.77 11.10
N GLU A 229 16.16 -29.16 11.05
CA GLU A 229 17.29 -28.25 11.30
C GLU A 229 17.61 -27.45 10.03
N GLY A 230 18.03 -26.20 10.20
CA GLY A 230 18.43 -25.31 9.11
C GLY A 230 18.07 -23.86 9.39
N THR A 231 18.60 -22.96 8.57
CA THR A 231 18.30 -21.53 8.62
C THR A 231 17.39 -21.18 7.44
N SER A 232 16.39 -20.33 7.69
CA SER A 232 15.49 -19.85 6.63
C SER A 232 16.26 -19.10 5.53
N LEU A 233 15.87 -19.31 4.27
CA LEU A 233 16.45 -18.57 3.14
C LEU A 233 16.25 -17.06 3.26
N SER A 234 15.18 -16.57 3.90
CA SER A 234 15.01 -15.14 4.16
C SER A 234 16.19 -14.53 4.93
N THR A 235 16.89 -15.34 5.73
CA THR A 235 18.11 -14.92 6.43
C THR A 235 19.35 -15.20 5.58
N LEU A 236 19.49 -16.40 5.03
CA LEU A 236 20.70 -16.82 4.31
C LEU A 236 20.93 -16.13 2.96
N TRP A 237 19.85 -15.75 2.26
CA TRP A 237 19.93 -15.18 0.92
C TRP A 237 20.53 -13.77 0.89
N GLU A 238 20.46 -13.03 2.00
CA GLU A 238 20.80 -11.60 2.09
C GLU A 238 21.93 -11.25 3.09
N GLN A 239 22.66 -12.23 3.64
CA GLN A 239 23.70 -11.97 4.65
C GLN A 239 24.75 -10.96 4.14
N GLN A 240 24.67 -9.72 4.65
CA GLN A 240 25.44 -8.58 4.16
C GLN A 240 26.91 -8.58 4.61
N ASP A 241 27.24 -9.36 5.65
CA ASP A 241 28.58 -9.39 6.26
C ASP A 241 29.56 -10.35 5.53
N GLU A 242 29.11 -11.04 4.49
CA GLU A 242 29.93 -11.99 3.72
C GLU A 242 30.48 -11.41 2.42
N SER A 243 31.63 -11.93 1.97
CA SER A 243 32.20 -11.53 0.69
C SER A 243 31.24 -11.88 -0.48
N PRO A 244 31.12 -11.03 -1.51
CA PRO A 244 30.19 -11.25 -2.62
C PRO A 244 30.32 -12.63 -3.31
N ASP A 245 31.54 -13.15 -3.43
CA ASP A 245 31.79 -14.43 -4.11
C ASP A 245 31.26 -15.63 -3.30
N ILE A 246 31.39 -15.60 -1.97
CA ILE A 246 30.86 -16.64 -1.07
C ILE A 246 29.32 -16.60 -1.08
N LEU A 247 28.75 -15.39 -1.02
CA LEU A 247 27.31 -15.21 -1.04
C LEU A 247 26.69 -15.70 -2.36
N GLU A 248 27.30 -15.38 -3.51
CA GLU A 248 26.85 -15.87 -4.81
C GLU A 248 27.00 -17.39 -4.91
N ALA A 249 28.12 -17.97 -4.46
CA ALA A 249 28.31 -19.42 -4.46
C ALA A 249 27.23 -20.13 -3.64
N ARG A 250 26.87 -19.58 -2.46
CA ARG A 250 25.77 -20.10 -1.64
C ARG A 250 24.43 -20.02 -2.37
N ARG A 251 24.10 -18.87 -2.98
CA ARG A 251 22.84 -18.69 -3.73
C ARG A 251 22.73 -19.70 -4.88
N GLN A 252 23.81 -19.92 -5.62
CA GLN A 252 23.85 -20.91 -6.69
C GLN A 252 23.65 -22.33 -6.15
N ASN A 253 24.28 -22.67 -5.02
CA ASN A 253 24.11 -23.98 -4.39
C ASN A 253 22.67 -24.19 -3.88
N ILE A 254 22.03 -23.15 -3.32
CA ILE A 254 20.61 -23.16 -2.92
C ILE A 254 19.72 -23.47 -4.13
N LEU A 255 19.88 -22.75 -5.24
CA LEU A 255 19.08 -22.96 -6.45
C LEU A 255 19.25 -24.38 -7.00
N GLN A 256 20.49 -24.89 -7.00
CA GLN A 256 20.78 -26.24 -7.48
C GLN A 256 20.20 -27.32 -6.55
N SER A 257 20.35 -27.16 -5.24
CA SER A 257 19.80 -28.09 -4.24
C SER A 257 18.27 -28.12 -4.29
N LEU A 258 17.63 -26.95 -4.38
CA LEU A 258 16.18 -26.84 -4.48
C LEU A 258 15.65 -27.51 -5.74
N ALA A 259 16.32 -27.30 -6.89
CA ALA A 259 15.93 -27.93 -8.14
C ALA A 259 15.90 -29.47 -8.07
N ARG A 260 16.90 -30.08 -7.45
CA ARG A 260 16.95 -31.55 -7.25
C ARG A 260 15.84 -32.06 -6.34
N ILE A 261 15.48 -31.30 -5.31
CA ILE A 261 14.43 -31.67 -4.36
C ILE A 261 13.06 -31.59 -5.03
N MET A 262 12.75 -30.48 -5.71
CA MET A 262 11.45 -30.27 -6.36
C MET A 262 11.16 -31.30 -7.46
N CYS A 263 12.20 -31.79 -8.13
CA CYS A 263 12.14 -32.91 -9.07
C CYS A 263 11.44 -34.17 -8.52
N THR A 264 11.50 -34.40 -7.20
CA THR A 264 10.86 -35.57 -6.58
C THR A 264 9.33 -35.51 -6.56
N LEU A 265 8.74 -34.33 -6.83
CA LEU A 265 7.29 -34.17 -6.97
C LEU A 265 6.77 -34.44 -8.38
N ALA A 266 7.65 -34.62 -9.38
CA ALA A 266 7.26 -34.77 -10.77
C ALA A 266 6.31 -35.96 -11.01
N THR A 267 6.37 -36.99 -10.15
CA THR A 267 5.56 -38.19 -10.24
C THR A 267 4.14 -38.03 -9.68
N THR A 268 3.84 -36.95 -8.98
CA THR A 268 2.56 -36.76 -8.29
C THR A 268 1.59 -35.96 -9.16
N THR A 269 0.66 -36.66 -9.80
CA THR A 269 -0.24 -36.09 -10.82
C THR A 269 -1.71 -36.34 -10.52
N PHE A 270 -2.58 -35.42 -10.92
CA PHE A 270 -4.03 -35.48 -10.70
C PHE A 270 -4.81 -35.19 -11.99
N ARG A 271 -6.07 -35.64 -12.01
CA ARG A 271 -7.01 -35.41 -13.12
C ARG A 271 -7.80 -34.12 -12.99
N THR A 272 -7.88 -33.55 -11.80
CA THR A 272 -8.63 -32.32 -11.50
C THR A 272 -7.77 -31.37 -10.67
N ALA A 273 -8.10 -30.08 -10.72
CA ALA A 273 -7.51 -29.04 -9.87
C ALA A 273 -8.33 -28.84 -8.60
N GLY A 274 -7.67 -28.63 -7.47
CA GLY A 274 -8.33 -28.31 -6.20
C GLY A 274 -7.56 -28.78 -4.98
N THR A 275 -8.14 -28.57 -3.80
CA THR A 275 -7.55 -29.03 -2.53
C THR A 275 -7.63 -30.55 -2.42
N LEU A 276 -6.57 -31.16 -1.88
CA LEU A 276 -6.55 -32.59 -1.56
C LEU A 276 -7.33 -32.87 -0.27
N TRP A 277 -8.35 -33.71 -0.39
CA TRP A 277 -9.17 -34.20 0.70
C TRP A 277 -8.94 -35.69 0.92
N PHE A 278 -9.13 -36.15 2.15
CA PHE A 278 -8.85 -37.53 2.54
C PHE A 278 -10.08 -38.13 3.22
N PRO A 279 -11.06 -38.62 2.44
CA PRO A 279 -12.26 -39.25 2.99
C PRO A 279 -11.88 -40.40 3.94
N GLY A 280 -12.44 -40.40 5.14
CA GLY A 280 -12.19 -41.47 6.12
C GLY A 280 -10.77 -41.52 6.72
N ASP A 281 -10.00 -40.43 6.66
CA ASP A 281 -8.59 -40.38 7.11
C ASP A 281 -7.63 -41.29 6.33
N ASP A 282 -8.00 -41.76 5.13
CA ASP A 282 -7.10 -42.57 4.31
C ASP A 282 -6.06 -41.68 3.61
N GLU A 283 -4.87 -41.56 4.21
CA GLU A 283 -3.73 -40.81 3.69
C GLU A 283 -3.12 -41.36 2.38
N SER A 284 -3.63 -42.47 1.82
CA SER A 284 -3.12 -43.07 0.58
C SER A 284 -3.94 -42.74 -0.68
N ASP A 285 -5.19 -42.32 -0.54
CA ASP A 285 -6.12 -42.06 -1.65
C ASP A 285 -6.74 -40.65 -1.56
N PRO A 286 -6.00 -39.60 -1.96
CA PRO A 286 -6.52 -38.25 -1.95
C PRO A 286 -7.59 -38.06 -3.02
N VAL A 287 -8.72 -37.48 -2.62
CA VAL A 287 -9.76 -36.97 -3.52
C VAL A 287 -9.57 -35.47 -3.68
N VAL A 288 -9.47 -35.01 -4.92
CA VAL A 288 -9.41 -33.57 -5.21
C VAL A 288 -10.82 -32.99 -5.19
N GLY A 289 -11.02 -31.96 -4.37
CA GLY A 289 -12.31 -31.30 -4.18
C GLY A 289 -12.21 -29.78 -4.20
N CYS A 290 -13.26 -29.11 -3.72
CA CYS A 290 -13.31 -27.64 -3.68
C CYS A 290 -12.13 -27.06 -2.88
N SER A 291 -11.62 -25.94 -3.39
CA SER A 291 -10.59 -25.16 -2.70
C SER A 291 -11.21 -24.12 -1.80
N TYR A 292 -10.67 -23.98 -0.59
CA TYR A 292 -11.07 -22.95 0.37
C TYR A 292 -9.93 -21.97 0.55
N ARG A 293 -10.12 -20.71 0.13
CA ARG A 293 -9.16 -19.64 0.42
C ARG A 293 -9.71 -18.71 1.48
N LEU A 294 -8.86 -18.34 2.42
CA LEU A 294 -9.23 -17.39 3.46
C LEU A 294 -9.39 -15.98 2.84
N ASP A 295 -10.52 -15.30 3.07
CA ASP A 295 -10.66 -13.91 2.63
C ASP A 295 -9.70 -13.01 3.43
N THR A 296 -8.62 -12.58 2.78
CA THR A 296 -7.53 -11.76 3.35
C THR A 296 -8.03 -10.48 4.01
N ARG A 297 -9.21 -9.97 3.62
CA ARG A 297 -9.83 -8.76 4.19
C ARG A 297 -10.47 -9.01 5.57
N ASN A 298 -10.73 -10.26 5.93
CA ASN A 298 -11.47 -10.67 7.14
C ASN A 298 -10.63 -11.52 8.11
N ILE A 299 -9.33 -11.69 7.89
CA ILE A 299 -8.49 -12.65 8.62
C ILE A 299 -8.33 -12.35 10.12
N PHE A 300 -8.45 -11.07 10.51
CA PHE A 300 -8.43 -10.63 11.91
C PHE A 300 -9.82 -10.49 12.52
N MET A 301 -10.88 -10.82 11.79
CA MET A 301 -12.23 -10.84 12.35
C MET A 301 -12.46 -12.12 13.15
N LEU A 302 -13.30 -12.02 14.20
CA LEU A 302 -13.73 -13.17 15.00
C LEU A 302 -14.33 -14.28 14.11
N ARG A 303 -15.22 -13.91 13.17
CA ARG A 303 -15.76 -14.84 12.16
C ARG A 303 -15.05 -14.67 10.82
N ARG A 304 -14.20 -15.64 10.46
CA ARG A 304 -13.51 -15.66 9.18
C ARG A 304 -14.46 -16.15 8.09
N LYS A 305 -14.33 -15.59 6.90
CA LYS A 305 -15.03 -16.04 5.70
C LYS A 305 -14.06 -16.78 4.80
N PHE A 306 -14.50 -17.93 4.32
CA PHE A 306 -13.81 -18.68 3.28
C PHE A 306 -14.46 -18.38 1.94
N LEU A 307 -13.63 -18.24 0.92
CA LEU A 307 -14.05 -18.21 -0.47
C LEU A 307 -13.96 -19.66 -0.96
N GLU A 308 -15.09 -20.20 -1.39
CA GLU A 308 -15.19 -21.53 -1.97
C GLU A 308 -14.95 -21.43 -3.48
N PHE A 309 -14.04 -22.23 -3.99
CA PHE A 309 -13.78 -22.36 -5.42
C PHE A 309 -14.07 -23.79 -5.82
N SER A 310 -15.13 -23.99 -6.62
CA SER A 310 -15.44 -25.27 -7.24
C SER A 310 -14.74 -25.35 -8.60
N SER A 311 -13.59 -26.01 -8.68
CA SER A 311 -13.00 -26.41 -9.95
C SER A 311 -13.18 -27.90 -10.16
N GLN A 312 -14.22 -28.29 -10.90
CA GLN A 312 -14.19 -29.59 -11.60
C GLN A 312 -13.36 -29.49 -12.90
N HIS A 313 -13.01 -28.27 -13.34
CA HIS A 313 -12.15 -27.98 -14.48
C HIS A 313 -11.09 -26.93 -14.13
N SER A 314 -10.03 -26.88 -14.94
CA SER A 314 -8.74 -26.21 -14.73
C SER A 314 -8.78 -24.80 -14.11
N VAL A 315 -7.68 -24.34 -13.48
CA VAL A 315 -7.53 -22.92 -13.04
C VAL A 315 -7.76 -21.93 -14.20
N ALA A 316 -7.53 -22.40 -15.42
CA ALA A 316 -7.88 -21.77 -16.66
C ALA A 316 -9.40 -21.51 -16.82
N ASP A 317 -10.25 -22.42 -16.36
CA ASP A 317 -11.70 -22.24 -16.28
C ASP A 317 -12.12 -21.28 -15.16
N GLN A 318 -11.36 -21.19 -14.06
CA GLN A 318 -11.57 -20.15 -13.04
C GLN A 318 -11.25 -18.74 -13.59
N LEU A 319 -10.21 -18.61 -14.42
CA LEU A 319 -9.93 -17.36 -15.15
C LEU A 319 -11.06 -17.01 -16.13
N LEU A 320 -11.59 -18.01 -16.84
CA LEU A 320 -12.73 -17.84 -17.76
C LEU A 320 -14.02 -17.51 -17.01
N GLN A 321 -14.27 -18.09 -15.84
CA GLN A 321 -15.42 -17.76 -15.01
C GLN A 321 -15.30 -16.33 -14.43
N GLY A 322 -14.11 -15.95 -13.96
CA GLY A 322 -13.82 -14.58 -13.53
C GLY A 322 -13.86 -13.55 -14.66
N ARG A 323 -13.62 -13.98 -15.90
CA ARG A 323 -13.87 -13.22 -17.12
C ARG A 323 -15.38 -13.14 -17.37
N ASP A 324 -16.07 -14.25 -17.54
CA ASP A 324 -17.45 -14.30 -18.02
C ASP A 324 -18.48 -13.74 -17.00
N GLU A 325 -18.23 -13.82 -15.69
CA GLU A 325 -19.07 -13.20 -14.65
C GLU A 325 -18.97 -11.67 -14.60
N ARG A 326 -17.90 -11.09 -15.18
CA ARG A 326 -17.66 -9.65 -15.18
C ARG A 326 -17.99 -8.99 -16.52
N TYR A 327 -18.53 -9.68 -17.52
CA TYR A 327 -18.68 -9.12 -18.87
C TYR A 327 -20.18 -8.99 -19.23
N ASP A 328 -20.60 -7.78 -19.62
CA ASP A 328 -21.94 -7.49 -20.13
C ASP A 328 -22.14 -8.00 -21.58
N ALA A 329 -23.31 -7.75 -22.18
CA ALA A 329 -23.63 -8.16 -23.56
C ALA A 329 -22.71 -7.55 -24.63
N ASP A 330 -21.93 -6.50 -24.30
CA ASP A 330 -20.94 -5.85 -25.14
C ASP A 330 -19.50 -6.33 -24.85
N GLY A 331 -19.31 -7.22 -23.86
CA GLY A 331 -18.05 -7.85 -23.52
C GLY A 331 -17.15 -7.03 -22.58
N PHE A 332 -17.71 -6.23 -21.65
CA PHE A 332 -16.93 -5.53 -20.61
C PHE A 332 -17.66 -5.43 -19.24
N PRO A 333 -16.95 -5.21 -18.10
CA PRO A 333 -17.58 -4.99 -16.79
C PRO A 333 -18.29 -3.65 -16.66
N ASP A 334 -19.44 -3.62 -15.98
CA ASP A 334 -20.27 -2.42 -15.71
C ASP A 334 -19.48 -1.28 -15.02
N GLU A 335 -18.44 -1.61 -14.26
CA GLU A 335 -17.58 -0.68 -13.54
C GLU A 335 -16.51 -0.01 -14.42
N CYS A 336 -16.38 -0.44 -15.68
CA CYS A 336 -15.35 0.00 -16.63
C CYS A 336 -15.79 1.29 -17.35
N THR A 337 -15.33 2.44 -16.84
CA THR A 337 -15.83 3.76 -17.27
C THR A 337 -14.98 4.42 -18.35
N THR A 338 -13.74 3.97 -18.55
CA THR A 338 -12.79 4.62 -19.47
C THR A 338 -12.38 3.74 -20.65
N ARG A 339 -12.03 4.39 -21.77
CA ARG A 339 -11.50 3.74 -22.98
C ARG A 339 -10.21 2.96 -22.73
N VAL A 340 -9.40 3.39 -21.77
CA VAL A 340 -8.12 2.73 -21.43
C VAL A 340 -8.38 1.41 -20.69
N GLU A 341 -9.30 1.40 -19.73
CA GLU A 341 -9.64 0.19 -18.97
C GLU A 341 -10.19 -0.93 -19.86
N ARG A 342 -11.06 -0.58 -20.83
CA ARG A 342 -11.57 -1.54 -21.83
C ARG A 342 -10.45 -2.13 -22.69
N GLY A 343 -9.51 -1.30 -23.14
CA GLY A 343 -8.36 -1.78 -23.92
C GLY A 343 -7.44 -2.71 -23.13
N VAL A 344 -7.21 -2.41 -21.85
CA VAL A 344 -6.42 -3.25 -20.94
C VAL A 344 -7.08 -4.62 -20.72
N LEU A 345 -8.38 -4.67 -20.44
CA LEU A 345 -9.12 -5.92 -20.26
C LEU A 345 -9.15 -6.79 -21.53
N ALA A 346 -9.27 -6.17 -22.69
CA ALA A 346 -9.22 -6.90 -23.96
C ALA A 346 -7.84 -7.55 -24.22
N LEU A 347 -6.75 -6.84 -23.89
CA LEU A 347 -5.40 -7.39 -24.00
C LEU A 347 -5.17 -8.52 -23.00
N TRP A 348 -5.68 -8.36 -21.78
CA TRP A 348 -5.64 -9.41 -20.77
C TRP A 348 -6.38 -10.68 -21.22
N GLY A 349 -7.58 -10.55 -21.79
CA GLY A 349 -8.32 -11.68 -22.36
C GLY A 349 -7.54 -12.43 -23.45
N LEU A 350 -6.86 -11.70 -24.35
CA LEU A 350 -5.99 -12.32 -25.37
C LEU A 350 -4.80 -13.06 -24.76
N MET A 351 -4.25 -12.55 -23.65
CA MET A 351 -3.15 -13.21 -22.92
C MET A 351 -3.63 -14.48 -22.21
N ILE A 352 -4.86 -14.49 -21.65
CA ILE A 352 -5.51 -15.70 -21.14
C ILE A 352 -5.67 -16.72 -22.25
N ASP A 353 -6.27 -16.36 -23.38
CA ASP A 353 -6.48 -17.29 -24.50
C ASP A 353 -5.16 -17.90 -24.99
N ALA A 354 -4.08 -17.11 -25.04
CA ALA A 354 -2.75 -17.58 -25.39
C ALA A 354 -2.15 -18.52 -24.32
N PHE A 355 -2.40 -18.25 -23.04
CA PHE A 355 -2.04 -19.14 -21.94
C PHE A 355 -2.76 -20.48 -22.05
N LEU A 356 -4.08 -20.47 -22.26
CA LEU A 356 -4.91 -21.66 -22.45
C LEU A 356 -4.44 -22.54 -23.61
N GLN A 357 -4.13 -21.92 -24.75
CA GLN A 357 -3.58 -22.63 -25.90
C GLN A 357 -2.18 -23.22 -25.64
N SER A 358 -1.40 -22.61 -24.75
CA SER A 358 -0.13 -23.18 -24.30
C SER A 358 -0.28 -24.27 -23.23
N ALA A 359 -1.48 -24.37 -22.63
CA ALA A 359 -1.78 -25.27 -21.53
C ALA A 359 -2.41 -26.60 -21.95
N THR A 360 -3.04 -26.67 -23.13
CA THR A 360 -3.55 -27.91 -23.72
C THR A 360 -2.41 -28.92 -23.95
N LEU A 361 -2.48 -30.06 -23.27
CA LEU A 361 -1.55 -31.19 -23.39
C LEU A 361 -2.15 -32.26 -24.33
N ASP A 362 -1.30 -33.19 -24.78
CA ASP A 362 -1.74 -34.34 -25.58
C ASP A 362 -2.82 -35.16 -24.84
N GLU A 363 -3.80 -35.70 -25.57
CA GLU A 363 -4.91 -36.49 -25.02
C GLU A 363 -4.40 -37.61 -24.08
N GLY A 364 -4.91 -37.66 -22.85
CA GLY A 364 -4.64 -38.73 -21.88
C GLY A 364 -3.51 -38.45 -20.86
N CYS A 365 -2.81 -37.31 -20.94
CA CYS A 365 -1.86 -36.91 -19.90
C CYS A 365 -2.59 -36.29 -18.69
N PRO A 366 -2.17 -36.61 -17.44
CA PRO A 366 -2.63 -35.86 -16.27
C PRO A 366 -2.36 -34.36 -16.42
N GLU A 367 -3.38 -33.55 -16.14
CA GLU A 367 -3.36 -32.10 -16.39
C GLU A 367 -2.87 -31.29 -15.19
N PHE A 368 -2.84 -31.90 -14.00
CA PHE A 368 -2.55 -31.20 -12.74
C PHE A 368 -1.46 -31.92 -11.94
N VAL A 369 -0.68 -31.13 -11.19
CA VAL A 369 0.44 -31.57 -10.36
C VAL A 369 0.43 -30.79 -9.04
N LEU A 370 1.22 -31.22 -8.06
CA LEU A 370 1.43 -30.43 -6.84
C LEU A 370 2.40 -29.27 -7.06
N MET A 371 2.26 -28.23 -6.24
CA MET A 371 3.27 -27.21 -5.99
C MET A 371 3.27 -26.91 -4.49
N GLN A 372 4.37 -26.35 -4.00
CA GLN A 372 4.35 -25.72 -2.69
C GLN A 372 3.50 -24.44 -2.73
N SER A 373 2.35 -24.44 -2.05
CA SER A 373 1.36 -23.34 -2.08
C SER A 373 1.92 -22.01 -1.57
N ASP A 374 2.87 -22.02 -0.62
CA ASP A 374 3.57 -20.83 -0.13
C ASP A 374 5.09 -20.94 -0.37
N PHE A 375 5.51 -20.89 -1.64
CA PHE A 375 6.90 -21.11 -2.07
C PHE A 375 7.83 -19.90 -1.85
N ASN A 376 7.66 -19.23 -0.71
CA ASN A 376 8.41 -18.07 -0.27
C ASN A 376 9.68 -18.46 0.52
N PRO A 377 10.70 -17.58 0.62
CA PRO A 377 12.00 -17.92 1.19
C PRO A 377 11.94 -18.18 2.71
N GLN A 378 10.91 -17.71 3.42
CA GLN A 378 10.75 -18.04 4.84
C GLN A 378 10.50 -19.54 5.09
N ASN A 379 9.91 -20.23 4.11
CA ASN A 379 9.47 -21.62 4.22
C ASN A 379 10.50 -22.64 3.69
N ILE A 380 11.67 -22.16 3.28
CA ILE A 380 12.77 -23.00 2.81
C ILE A 380 13.94 -22.87 3.78
N LEU A 381 14.41 -24.01 4.28
CA LEU A 381 15.53 -24.11 5.20
C LEU A 381 16.76 -24.62 4.45
N ALA A 382 17.92 -24.04 4.75
CA ALA A 382 19.21 -24.51 4.24
C ALA A 382 20.30 -24.46 5.31
N ASP A 383 21.37 -25.21 5.08
CA ASP A 383 22.60 -25.12 5.87
C ASP A 383 23.48 -23.91 5.43
N GLU A 384 24.59 -23.68 6.12
CA GLU A 384 25.50 -22.56 5.83
C GLU A 384 26.16 -22.67 4.44
N GLN A 385 26.22 -23.87 3.86
CA GLN A 385 26.75 -24.13 2.52
C GLN A 385 25.69 -23.93 1.43
N GLY A 386 24.42 -23.72 1.79
CA GLY A 386 23.32 -23.55 0.86
C GLY A 386 22.68 -24.86 0.41
N ASN A 387 22.92 -25.98 1.07
CA ASN A 387 22.15 -27.20 0.80
C ASN A 387 20.78 -27.07 1.48
N VAL A 388 19.71 -27.28 0.73
CA VAL A 388 18.34 -27.20 1.27
C VAL A 388 18.09 -28.40 2.17
N THR A 389 17.78 -28.14 3.43
CA THR A 389 17.57 -29.14 4.49
C THR A 389 16.10 -29.36 4.83
N GLY A 390 15.20 -28.47 4.39
CA GLY A 390 13.79 -28.57 4.70
C GLY A 390 12.88 -27.64 3.92
N ILE A 391 11.67 -28.10 3.61
CA ILE A 391 10.56 -27.27 3.09
C ILE A 391 9.38 -27.41 4.05
N ILE A 392 8.93 -26.28 4.60
CA ILE A 392 7.86 -26.22 5.61
C ILE A 392 6.63 -25.46 5.07
N ASP A 393 5.56 -25.45 5.85
CA ASP A 393 4.30 -24.74 5.55
C ASP A 393 3.57 -25.24 4.29
N TRP A 394 3.10 -26.49 4.34
CA TRP A 394 2.32 -27.15 3.28
C TRP A 394 0.81 -27.00 3.49
N ASP A 395 0.38 -25.87 4.02
CA ASP A 395 -1.04 -25.58 4.25
C ASP A 395 -1.77 -25.44 2.91
N CYS A 396 -3.03 -25.89 2.86
CA CYS A 396 -3.86 -25.85 1.66
C CYS A 396 -3.15 -26.47 0.43
N LEU A 397 -2.76 -27.73 0.54
CA LEU A 397 -2.15 -28.49 -0.55
C LEU A 397 -3.14 -28.64 -1.71
N GLU A 398 -2.78 -28.11 -2.86
CA GLU A 398 -3.63 -28.07 -4.07
C GLU A 398 -2.96 -28.79 -5.25
N SER A 399 -3.78 -29.44 -6.08
CA SER A 399 -3.42 -29.82 -7.44
C SER A 399 -3.70 -28.64 -8.38
N ILE A 400 -2.68 -28.25 -9.15
CA ILE A 400 -2.69 -27.05 -9.99
C ILE A 400 -2.15 -27.34 -11.40
N PRO A 401 -2.36 -26.46 -12.40
CA PRO A 401 -1.88 -26.70 -13.75
C PRO A 401 -0.36 -26.86 -13.83
N ARG A 402 0.12 -27.73 -14.72
CA ARG A 402 1.55 -28.06 -14.85
C ARG A 402 2.46 -26.87 -15.10
N GLN A 403 1.94 -25.81 -15.71
CA GLN A 403 2.67 -24.59 -16.06
C GLN A 403 3.14 -23.80 -14.83
N ILE A 404 2.40 -23.92 -13.73
CA ILE A 404 2.72 -23.32 -12.43
C ILE A 404 2.98 -24.39 -11.36
N GLY A 405 3.17 -25.65 -11.74
CA GLY A 405 3.35 -26.79 -10.83
C GLY A 405 4.70 -26.87 -10.10
N TRP A 406 5.11 -28.09 -9.75
CA TRP A 406 6.33 -28.40 -9.00
C TRP A 406 7.62 -27.79 -9.56
N CYS A 407 7.69 -27.55 -10.87
CA CYS A 407 8.88 -27.03 -11.55
C CYS A 407 8.93 -25.50 -11.65
N SER A 408 7.97 -24.80 -11.03
CA SER A 408 7.92 -23.34 -10.99
C SER A 408 9.13 -22.73 -10.30
N VAL A 409 9.47 -21.49 -10.69
CA VAL A 409 10.46 -20.72 -9.94
C VAL A 409 9.90 -20.38 -8.55
N PRO A 410 10.75 -20.26 -7.53
CA PRO A 410 10.28 -19.83 -6.21
C PRO A 410 9.75 -18.39 -6.22
N HIS A 411 8.76 -18.10 -5.38
CA HIS A 411 8.00 -16.84 -5.42
C HIS A 411 8.87 -15.57 -5.25
N TRP A 412 9.96 -15.62 -4.48
CA TRP A 412 10.83 -14.44 -4.36
C TRP A 412 11.58 -14.10 -5.64
N LEU A 413 11.75 -15.05 -6.57
CA LEU A 413 12.34 -14.80 -7.88
C LEU A 413 11.34 -14.21 -8.89
N GLU A 414 10.07 -14.05 -8.48
CA GLU A 414 9.00 -13.46 -9.26
C GLU A 414 8.70 -12.03 -8.85
N ALA A 415 9.39 -11.52 -7.82
CA ALA A 415 9.07 -10.25 -7.19
C ALA A 415 8.99 -9.10 -8.21
N ASP A 416 9.84 -9.09 -9.23
CA ASP A 416 9.87 -8.09 -10.30
C ASP A 416 8.59 -8.01 -11.17
N TRP A 417 7.68 -9.00 -11.07
CA TRP A 417 6.41 -9.03 -11.79
C TRP A 417 5.22 -8.49 -10.98
N TYR A 418 5.41 -8.18 -9.70
CA TYR A 418 4.35 -7.68 -8.82
C TYR A 418 4.48 -6.16 -8.59
N PRO A 419 3.37 -5.42 -8.57
CA PRO A 419 3.37 -3.94 -8.47
C PRO A 419 3.98 -3.39 -7.19
N ASP A 420 4.12 -4.23 -6.17
CA ASP A 420 4.63 -3.87 -4.86
C ASP A 420 6.15 -4.01 -4.76
N TRP A 421 6.76 -4.56 -5.81
CA TRP A 421 8.20 -4.59 -5.96
C TRP A 421 8.69 -3.26 -6.52
N LYS A 422 9.65 -2.67 -5.80
CA LYS A 422 10.25 -1.37 -6.14
C LYS A 422 11.76 -1.53 -6.21
N TRP A 423 12.37 -0.98 -7.26
CA TRP A 423 13.81 -0.82 -7.37
C TRP A 423 14.19 0.67 -7.47
N PRO A 424 15.09 1.20 -6.62
CA PRO A 424 15.71 0.53 -5.48
C PRO A 424 14.67 0.21 -4.38
N PRO A 425 14.90 -0.82 -3.54
CA PRO A 425 13.92 -1.23 -2.53
C PRO A 425 13.77 -0.16 -1.44
N ASP A 426 12.66 0.57 -1.49
CA ASP A 426 12.20 1.43 -0.41
C ASP A 426 11.47 0.54 0.62
N LEU A 427 12.18 0.16 1.70
CA LEU A 427 11.63 -0.52 2.89
C LEU A 427 11.09 -1.95 2.67
N GLY A 428 11.96 -2.95 2.83
CA GLY A 428 11.59 -4.25 3.40
C GLY A 428 11.13 -5.36 2.44
N THR A 429 11.18 -5.17 1.12
CA THR A 429 11.33 -6.32 0.23
C THR A 429 12.76 -6.82 0.37
N ALA A 430 12.93 -8.02 0.93
CA ALA A 430 14.21 -8.65 1.30
C ALA A 430 15.04 -9.09 0.08
N THR A 431 15.16 -8.22 -0.93
CA THR A 431 16.00 -8.47 -2.10
C THR A 431 16.76 -7.21 -2.49
N THR A 432 18.06 -7.18 -2.21
CA THR A 432 19.05 -6.24 -2.80
C THR A 432 19.30 -6.48 -4.30
N ALA A 433 18.62 -7.46 -4.89
CA ALA A 433 18.73 -7.89 -6.28
C ALA A 433 18.16 -6.84 -7.26
N LYS A 434 18.93 -6.49 -8.29
CA LYS A 434 18.49 -5.66 -9.42
C LYS A 434 17.51 -6.44 -10.30
N PRO A 435 16.68 -5.77 -11.12
CA PRO A 435 15.86 -6.47 -12.13
C PRO A 435 16.65 -7.49 -12.97
N ASP A 436 17.88 -7.14 -13.38
CA ASP A 436 18.75 -8.05 -14.16
C ASP A 436 19.20 -9.30 -13.37
N ASP A 437 19.24 -9.23 -12.03
CA ASP A 437 19.60 -10.37 -11.19
C ASP A 437 18.46 -11.41 -11.14
N PHE A 438 17.19 -10.98 -11.14
CA PHE A 438 16.03 -11.89 -11.17
C PHE A 438 15.96 -12.69 -12.46
N GLU A 439 16.18 -12.05 -13.61
CA GLU A 439 16.28 -12.76 -14.88
C GLU A 439 17.42 -13.79 -14.87
N ARG A 440 18.60 -13.42 -14.32
CA ARG A 440 19.74 -14.34 -14.17
C ARG A 440 19.40 -15.55 -13.30
N TYR A 441 18.90 -15.34 -12.09
CA TYR A 441 18.60 -16.45 -11.17
C TYR A 441 17.47 -17.35 -11.66
N ARG A 442 16.45 -16.81 -12.34
CA ARG A 442 15.41 -17.63 -13.00
C ARG A 442 16.01 -18.48 -14.11
N ALA A 443 16.94 -17.93 -14.90
CA ALA A 443 17.64 -18.68 -15.93
C ALA A 443 18.54 -19.78 -15.34
N ASP A 444 19.28 -19.50 -14.26
CA ASP A 444 20.09 -20.46 -13.54
C ASP A 444 19.23 -21.59 -12.94
N TYR A 445 18.15 -21.25 -12.24
CA TYR A 445 17.22 -22.25 -11.68
C TYR A 445 16.58 -23.11 -12.77
N SER A 446 16.15 -22.50 -13.89
CA SER A 446 15.63 -23.25 -15.03
C SER A 446 16.67 -24.19 -15.65
N ARG A 447 17.96 -23.83 -15.65
CA ARG A 447 19.04 -24.73 -16.03
C ARG A 447 19.16 -25.89 -15.04
N TYR A 448 19.21 -25.61 -13.74
CA TYR A 448 19.36 -26.65 -12.71
C TYR A 448 18.20 -27.63 -12.66
N ILE A 449 16.95 -27.19 -12.87
CA ILE A 449 15.78 -28.07 -12.98
C ILE A 449 15.92 -29.03 -14.18
N ARG A 450 16.37 -28.53 -15.34
CA ARG A 450 16.61 -29.39 -16.52
C ARG A 450 17.75 -30.38 -16.31
N GLU A 451 18.79 -29.98 -15.59
CA GLU A 451 19.90 -30.87 -15.24
C GLU A 451 19.47 -31.95 -14.23
N ALA A 452 18.61 -31.60 -13.28
CA ALA A 452 18.09 -32.52 -12.27
C ALA A 452 17.05 -33.51 -12.84
N CYS A 453 16.21 -33.07 -13.78
CA CYS A 453 15.17 -33.87 -14.42
C CYS A 453 15.18 -33.75 -15.96
N PRO A 454 16.20 -34.28 -16.65
CA PRO A 454 16.36 -34.08 -18.11
C PRO A 454 15.26 -34.74 -18.95
N ASN A 455 14.59 -35.76 -18.41
CA ASN A 455 13.54 -36.50 -19.11
C ASN A 455 12.13 -35.97 -18.80
N GLU A 456 11.99 -35.05 -17.84
CA GLU A 456 10.69 -34.51 -17.46
C GLU A 456 10.25 -33.44 -18.44
N VAL A 457 9.03 -33.60 -18.93
CA VAL A 457 8.48 -32.78 -20.01
C VAL A 457 8.06 -31.38 -19.52
N ASP A 458 7.81 -31.24 -18.21
CA ASP A 458 7.35 -30.00 -17.56
C ASP A 458 8.44 -28.96 -17.35
N VAL A 459 9.71 -29.35 -17.33
CA VAL A 459 10.86 -28.44 -17.11
C VAL A 459 10.97 -27.31 -18.14
N ARG A 460 10.23 -27.43 -19.26
CA ARG A 460 10.08 -26.34 -20.25
C ARG A 460 9.36 -25.12 -19.67
N PHE A 461 8.45 -25.33 -18.70
CA PHE A 461 7.61 -24.29 -18.13
C PHE A 461 8.36 -23.42 -17.13
N THR A 462 9.37 -23.96 -16.43
CA THR A 462 10.13 -23.26 -15.38
C THR A 462 10.55 -21.85 -15.79
N SER A 463 11.13 -21.67 -16.99
CA SER A 463 11.60 -20.37 -17.47
C SER A 463 10.52 -19.29 -17.62
N LYS A 464 9.24 -19.66 -17.65
CA LYS A 464 8.08 -18.77 -17.83
C LYS A 464 7.03 -18.89 -16.72
N SER A 465 7.26 -19.77 -15.74
CA SER A 465 6.34 -20.01 -14.61
C SER A 465 5.91 -18.72 -13.92
N HIS A 466 6.83 -17.80 -13.65
CA HIS A 466 6.53 -16.47 -13.10
C HIS A 466 5.53 -15.63 -13.92
N ILE A 467 5.52 -15.75 -15.24
CA ILE A 467 4.55 -15.05 -16.11
C ILE A 467 3.18 -15.70 -15.97
N TYR A 468 3.15 -17.03 -15.93
CA TYR A 468 1.92 -17.80 -15.73
C TYR A 468 1.32 -17.54 -14.34
N GLN A 469 2.15 -17.49 -13.30
CA GLN A 469 1.73 -17.15 -11.95
C GLN A 469 1.20 -15.72 -11.86
N ALA A 470 1.92 -14.74 -12.42
CA ALA A 470 1.47 -13.34 -12.46
C ALA A 470 0.16 -13.17 -13.24
N LEU A 471 -0.07 -13.94 -14.31
CA LEU A 471 -1.35 -13.95 -15.03
C LEU A 471 -2.49 -14.44 -14.15
N LEU A 472 -2.27 -15.49 -13.37
CA LEU A 472 -3.27 -16.03 -12.46
C LEU A 472 -3.61 -15.06 -11.33
N ASP A 473 -2.60 -14.47 -10.72
CA ASP A 473 -2.78 -13.50 -9.63
C ASP A 473 -3.41 -12.18 -10.12
N SER A 474 -3.29 -11.88 -11.42
CA SER A 474 -3.85 -10.66 -12.00
C SER A 474 -5.39 -10.63 -12.00
N ALA A 475 -6.05 -11.80 -11.97
CA ALA A 475 -7.51 -11.91 -12.05
C ALA A 475 -8.26 -11.31 -10.83
N GLU A 476 -7.57 -11.09 -9.72
CA GLU A 476 -8.21 -10.65 -8.48
C GLU A 476 -8.74 -9.21 -8.58
N HIS A 477 -7.98 -8.26 -9.14
CA HIS A 477 -8.31 -6.82 -9.14
C HIS A 477 -7.83 -6.15 -10.44
N PHE A 478 -8.58 -5.15 -10.94
CA PHE A 478 -8.26 -4.47 -12.20
C PHE A 478 -6.84 -3.88 -12.24
N GLU A 479 -6.34 -3.33 -11.14
CA GLU A 479 -4.95 -2.84 -11.13
C GLU A 479 -3.90 -3.93 -11.29
N LYS A 480 -4.14 -5.15 -10.81
CA LYS A 480 -3.22 -6.26 -11.08
C LYS A 480 -3.27 -6.69 -12.55
N VAL A 481 -4.47 -6.66 -13.16
CA VAL A 481 -4.65 -6.83 -14.61
C VAL A 481 -3.86 -5.76 -15.37
N GLU A 482 -4.00 -4.50 -14.97
CA GLU A 482 -3.29 -3.37 -15.57
C GLU A 482 -1.78 -3.58 -15.51
N ASN A 483 -1.23 -3.82 -14.32
CA ASN A 483 0.21 -4.04 -14.11
C ASN A 483 0.74 -5.24 -14.91
N PHE A 484 0.03 -6.37 -14.92
CA PHE A 484 0.40 -7.53 -15.72
C PHE A 484 0.48 -7.20 -17.21
N VAL A 485 -0.56 -6.55 -17.76
CA VAL A 485 -0.59 -6.17 -19.18
C VAL A 485 0.56 -5.21 -19.52
N TYR A 486 0.85 -4.23 -18.66
CA TYR A 486 1.97 -3.32 -18.87
C TYR A 486 3.33 -4.03 -18.79
N ASN A 487 3.53 -4.96 -17.85
CA ASN A 487 4.76 -5.75 -17.73
C ASN A 487 4.99 -6.61 -18.97
N VAL A 488 3.96 -7.29 -19.48
CA VAL A 488 4.08 -8.06 -20.73
C VAL A 488 4.37 -7.15 -21.92
N LEU A 489 3.74 -5.97 -22.00
CA LEU A 489 4.01 -5.00 -23.07
C LEU A 489 5.39 -4.35 -22.94
N ALA A 490 5.96 -4.23 -21.73
CA ALA A 490 7.33 -3.75 -21.44
C ALA A 490 8.39 -4.55 -22.20
N ASP A 491 8.16 -5.86 -22.35
CA ASP A 491 9.09 -6.78 -23.03
C ASP A 491 8.92 -6.80 -24.55
N ILE A 492 7.74 -6.39 -25.04
CA ILE A 492 7.37 -6.47 -26.47
C ILE A 492 7.62 -5.14 -27.19
N LEU A 493 7.39 -4.02 -26.51
CA LEU A 493 7.46 -2.67 -27.07
C LEU A 493 8.72 -1.94 -26.59
N PRO A 494 9.28 -1.00 -27.38
CA PRO A 494 10.44 -0.22 -26.96
C PRO A 494 10.12 0.65 -25.72
N ARG A 495 11.01 0.69 -24.73
CA ARG A 495 10.90 1.43 -23.44
C ARG A 495 10.45 2.90 -23.53
N ASN A 496 10.48 3.53 -24.71
CA ASN A 496 10.09 4.93 -24.94
C ASN A 496 8.67 5.13 -25.54
N SER A 497 7.83 4.08 -25.61
CA SER A 497 6.51 4.14 -26.27
C SER A 497 5.30 4.14 -25.32
N TYR A 498 5.46 4.49 -24.03
CA TYR A 498 4.46 4.29 -22.96
C TYR A 498 3.62 5.52 -22.52
N PRO A 499 2.90 6.25 -23.38
CA PRO A 499 1.72 6.99 -22.91
C PRO A 499 0.58 5.99 -22.67
N ARG A 500 -0.03 5.99 -21.47
CA ARG A 500 -1.22 5.17 -21.11
C ARG A 500 -2.32 5.18 -22.20
N GLY A 501 -2.42 6.26 -22.99
CA GLY A 501 -3.36 6.37 -24.11
C GLY A 501 -3.12 5.43 -25.30
N HIS A 502 -1.89 4.95 -25.54
CA HIS A 502 -1.61 4.01 -26.64
C HIS A 502 -2.08 2.59 -26.31
N VAL A 503 -1.99 2.15 -25.05
CA VAL A 503 -2.43 0.81 -24.62
C VAL A 503 -3.93 0.65 -24.77
N GLY A 504 -4.73 1.66 -24.40
CA GLY A 504 -6.16 1.69 -24.66
C GLY A 504 -6.50 1.55 -26.16
N SER A 505 -5.75 2.24 -27.02
CA SER A 505 -5.95 2.21 -28.47
C SER A 505 -5.55 0.86 -29.10
N ILE A 506 -4.47 0.23 -28.61
CA ILE A 506 -4.01 -1.09 -29.06
C ILE A 506 -5.03 -2.17 -28.69
N GLY A 507 -5.50 -2.17 -27.45
CA GLY A 507 -6.48 -3.14 -26.97
C GLY A 507 -7.81 -3.03 -27.70
N GLU A 508 -8.32 -1.83 -27.92
CA GLU A 508 -9.57 -1.62 -28.66
C GLU A 508 -9.46 -2.01 -30.14
N TYR A 509 -8.33 -1.73 -30.80
CA TYR A 509 -8.11 -2.13 -32.19
C TYR A 509 -7.95 -3.66 -32.31
N GLY A 510 -7.21 -4.29 -31.40
CA GLY A 510 -7.07 -5.75 -31.34
C GLY A 510 -8.40 -6.45 -31.06
N PHE A 511 -9.18 -5.93 -30.12
CA PHE A 511 -10.50 -6.46 -29.76
C PHE A 511 -11.50 -6.34 -30.91
N ARG A 512 -11.64 -5.17 -31.55
CA ARG A 512 -12.54 -4.98 -32.69
C ARG A 512 -12.17 -5.88 -33.87
N GLN A 513 -10.88 -6.13 -34.08
CA GLN A 513 -10.41 -7.04 -35.13
C GLN A 513 -10.68 -8.51 -34.76
N ALA A 514 -10.55 -8.90 -33.49
CA ALA A 514 -10.90 -10.24 -33.00
C ALA A 514 -12.41 -10.48 -33.03
N ALA A 515 -13.23 -9.52 -32.62
CA ALA A 515 -14.70 -9.58 -32.69
C ALA A 515 -15.21 -9.59 -34.14
N SER A 516 -14.61 -8.77 -35.02
CA SER A 516 -14.87 -8.81 -36.47
C SER A 516 -14.45 -10.14 -37.09
N ASN A 517 -13.31 -10.71 -36.70
CA ASN A 517 -12.87 -12.02 -37.19
C ASN A 517 -13.71 -13.17 -36.63
N ALA A 518 -14.22 -13.06 -35.40
CA ALA A 518 -15.16 -13.99 -34.80
C ALA A 518 -16.52 -13.94 -35.49
N SER A 519 -17.01 -12.74 -35.87
CA SER A 519 -18.24 -12.57 -36.68
C SER A 519 -18.07 -13.00 -38.14
N LEU A 520 -16.83 -13.12 -38.64
CA LEU A 520 -16.50 -13.75 -39.93
C LEU A 520 -16.28 -15.26 -39.82
N ALA A 521 -15.91 -15.77 -38.63
CA ALA A 521 -15.68 -17.19 -38.35
C ALA A 521 -16.96 -17.95 -37.97
N THR A 522 -18.10 -17.27 -37.74
CA THR A 522 -19.43 -17.87 -37.53
C THR A 522 -20.00 -18.62 -38.75
N THR A 523 -19.19 -18.91 -39.77
CA THR A 523 -19.55 -19.82 -40.88
C THR A 523 -18.90 -21.21 -40.78
N LYS A 524 -18.17 -21.53 -39.70
CA LYS A 524 -17.78 -22.93 -39.40
C LYS A 524 -17.95 -23.25 -37.91
N SER A 525 -18.93 -24.11 -37.63
CA SER A 525 -19.19 -24.73 -36.34
C SER A 525 -17.98 -25.51 -35.79
N PRO A 526 -17.57 -25.31 -34.51
CA PRO A 526 -16.82 -26.30 -33.75
C PRO A 526 -17.75 -27.39 -33.19
N PRO A 527 -17.22 -28.59 -32.88
CA PRO A 527 -18.03 -29.75 -32.50
C PRO A 527 -18.54 -29.67 -31.05
N SER A 528 -19.69 -30.28 -30.84
CA SER A 528 -20.44 -30.38 -29.57
C SER A 528 -19.71 -31.19 -28.50
N THR A 529 -19.48 -30.59 -27.32
CA THR A 529 -19.16 -31.32 -26.07
C THR A 529 -20.40 -31.34 -25.18
N ALA A 530 -20.83 -32.54 -24.81
CA ALA A 530 -22.10 -32.80 -24.15
C ALA A 530 -22.11 -32.33 -22.68
N ILE A 531 -23.23 -31.70 -22.29
CA ILE A 531 -23.60 -31.41 -20.90
C ILE A 531 -24.11 -32.73 -20.27
N LEU A 532 -23.46 -33.19 -19.20
CA LEU A 532 -23.95 -34.28 -18.34
C LEU A 532 -24.44 -33.70 -17.01
N THR A 533 -25.76 -33.65 -16.85
CA THR A 533 -26.46 -33.40 -15.59
C THR A 533 -26.41 -34.63 -14.69
N THR A 534 -26.15 -34.48 -13.38
CA THR A 534 -26.64 -35.45 -12.36
C THR A 534 -27.01 -34.76 -11.04
N GLU A 535 -28.10 -35.27 -10.45
CA GLU A 535 -28.88 -34.80 -9.30
C GLU A 535 -28.27 -35.12 -7.91
N PRO A 536 -28.76 -34.47 -6.82
CA PRO A 536 -28.31 -34.70 -5.45
C PRO A 536 -29.00 -35.90 -4.78
N CYS A 537 -28.22 -36.77 -4.14
CA CYS A 537 -28.73 -37.90 -3.36
C CYS A 537 -28.91 -37.53 -1.87
N GLN A 538 -30.16 -37.40 -1.44
CA GLN A 538 -30.55 -37.44 -0.02
C GLN A 538 -30.40 -38.86 0.54
N ARG A 539 -29.90 -38.99 1.77
CA ARG A 539 -30.26 -40.09 2.67
C ARG A 539 -30.47 -39.61 4.11
N SER A 540 -31.69 -39.89 4.55
CA SER A 540 -32.28 -39.77 5.88
C SER A 540 -31.81 -40.87 6.84
N VAL A 541 -31.62 -40.55 8.13
CA VAL A 541 -32.02 -41.43 9.26
C VAL A 541 -32.46 -40.56 10.46
N SER A 542 -33.52 -41.03 11.11
CA SER A 542 -34.45 -40.44 12.08
C SER A 542 -33.92 -40.25 13.52
N PRO A 543 -34.62 -39.48 14.38
CA PRO A 543 -34.25 -39.19 15.76
C PRO A 543 -34.95 -40.11 16.78
N GLU A 544 -34.26 -40.41 17.89
CA GLU A 544 -34.88 -40.96 19.10
C GLU A 544 -34.77 -39.98 20.28
N SER A 545 -35.89 -39.92 20.99
CA SER A 545 -36.28 -39.06 22.11
C SER A 545 -35.56 -39.38 23.44
N SER A 546 -35.42 -38.39 24.34
CA SER A 546 -36.30 -38.28 25.54
C SER A 546 -35.76 -37.36 26.66
N SER A 547 -36.68 -36.49 27.10
CA SER A 547 -36.95 -35.96 28.46
C SER A 547 -36.00 -35.00 29.22
N PRO A 548 -36.57 -33.95 29.88
CA PRO A 548 -35.85 -32.94 30.66
C PRO A 548 -36.02 -33.14 32.19
N VAL A 549 -35.05 -32.67 33.00
CA VAL A 549 -35.23 -32.56 34.47
C VAL A 549 -34.54 -31.30 35.03
N SER A 550 -35.39 -30.38 35.48
CA SER A 550 -35.34 -29.39 36.58
C SER A 550 -34.02 -28.89 37.23
N HIS A 551 -33.93 -27.56 37.36
CA HIS A 551 -33.25 -26.81 38.44
C HIS A 551 -33.80 -27.16 39.84
N PRO A 552 -33.05 -26.97 40.95
CA PRO A 552 -33.13 -25.68 41.66
C PRO A 552 -31.87 -25.22 42.45
N GLU A 553 -31.78 -23.89 42.54
CA GLU A 553 -31.45 -22.98 43.66
C GLU A 553 -30.63 -23.40 44.91
N SER A 554 -29.93 -22.36 45.41
CA SER A 554 -29.67 -21.94 46.81
C SER A 554 -28.17 -21.91 47.17
N LYS A 555 -27.64 -21.11 48.10
CA LYS A 555 -27.95 -19.81 48.73
C LYS A 555 -26.74 -19.51 49.64
N ASP A 556 -26.47 -18.22 49.87
CA ASP A 556 -26.02 -17.64 51.14
C ASP A 556 -24.60 -17.86 51.72
N GLU A 557 -23.97 -16.69 51.92
CA GLU A 557 -23.37 -16.20 53.18
C GLU A 557 -21.86 -16.31 53.46
N ALA A 558 -21.20 -15.17 53.20
CA ALA A 558 -20.61 -14.25 54.20
C ALA A 558 -19.47 -14.70 55.13
N ALA A 559 -18.34 -13.97 55.04
CA ALA A 559 -17.64 -13.44 56.21
C ALA A 559 -16.82 -12.20 55.85
N SER A 560 -17.10 -11.11 56.57
CA SER A 560 -16.50 -9.78 56.50
C SER A 560 -15.25 -9.64 57.38
N PHE A 561 -14.27 -8.83 56.94
CA PHE A 561 -13.43 -8.02 57.83
C PHE A 561 -13.29 -6.60 57.24
N HIS A 562 -13.97 -5.66 57.91
CA HIS A 562 -13.83 -4.19 57.85
C HIS A 562 -12.48 -3.77 58.50
N GLU A 563 -11.86 -2.58 58.33
CA GLU A 563 -12.07 -1.34 57.58
C GLU A 563 -10.95 -0.35 58.03
N LYS A 564 -10.76 0.73 57.26
CA LYS A 564 -10.10 2.03 57.57
C LYS A 564 -8.74 2.25 56.89
N ASP A 565 -8.76 2.85 55.70
CA ASP A 565 -8.80 4.31 55.56
C ASP A 565 -8.94 4.68 54.07
N TYR A 566 -9.57 5.84 53.82
CA TYR A 566 -9.78 6.52 52.53
C TYR A 566 -10.99 6.13 51.67
N GLU A 567 -12.19 6.38 52.21
CA GLU A 567 -13.30 6.88 51.40
C GLU A 567 -13.95 8.07 52.11
N SER A 568 -13.84 9.27 51.55
CA SER A 568 -14.88 10.30 51.67
C SER A 568 -14.51 11.49 50.77
N LEU A 569 -15.01 11.43 49.54
CA LEU A 569 -15.60 12.55 48.79
C LEU A 569 -16.18 12.00 47.46
N ARG A 570 -17.16 11.12 47.60
CA ARG A 570 -18.18 10.76 46.59
C ARG A 570 -19.48 10.68 47.41
N ARG A 571 -20.60 11.35 47.12
CA ARG A 571 -21.18 11.93 45.89
C ARG A 571 -22.03 13.17 46.27
N PRO A 572 -22.67 13.88 45.32
CA PRO A 572 -24.01 13.41 44.92
C PRO A 572 -24.37 13.60 43.44
N SER A 573 -25.48 12.94 43.09
CA SER A 573 -26.48 13.26 42.06
C SER A 573 -26.16 13.01 40.58
N THR A 574 -26.88 12.02 40.07
CA THR A 574 -27.32 11.83 38.69
C THR A 574 -27.98 13.08 38.09
N THR A 575 -27.37 13.62 37.04
CA THR A 575 -28.03 14.21 35.86
C THR A 575 -27.04 14.21 34.70
N ASN A 576 -27.49 13.73 33.54
CA ASN A 576 -26.74 13.74 32.28
C ASN A 576 -26.22 15.15 31.95
N HIS A 577 -24.92 15.30 31.68
CA HIS A 577 -24.23 16.17 30.70
C HIS A 577 -22.72 16.11 31.00
N GLY A 578 -21.98 15.18 30.36
CA GLY A 578 -20.54 14.99 30.60
C GLY A 578 -19.69 16.06 29.91
N ALA A 579 -18.94 16.85 30.69
CA ALA A 579 -17.95 17.81 30.21
C ALA A 579 -16.58 17.53 30.84
N ASN A 580 -15.60 17.33 29.96
CA ASN A 580 -14.16 17.25 30.19
C ASN A 580 -13.61 18.56 30.81
N GLU A 581 -13.07 18.56 32.02
CA GLU A 581 -12.58 19.80 32.68
C GLU A 581 -11.03 19.90 32.66
N ILE A 582 -10.49 20.99 32.10
CA ILE A 582 -9.04 21.33 32.11
C ILE A 582 -8.71 21.98 33.46
N ILE A 583 -7.81 21.37 34.23
CA ILE A 583 -7.45 21.87 35.58
C ILE A 583 -6.28 22.85 35.49
N ARG A 584 -6.46 24.09 35.98
CA ARG A 584 -5.37 25.06 36.18
C ARG A 584 -4.75 24.88 37.56
N THR A 585 -3.42 24.73 37.61
CA THR A 585 -2.68 24.61 38.87
C THR A 585 -2.40 26.00 39.48
N LYS A 586 -2.06 26.04 40.77
CA LYS A 586 -1.66 27.28 41.48
C LYS A 586 -0.37 27.90 40.90
N THR A 587 0.43 27.13 40.17
CA THR A 587 1.70 27.55 39.55
C THR A 587 1.52 28.11 38.13
N GLY A 588 0.29 28.15 37.60
CA GLY A 588 -0.02 28.66 36.26
C GLY A 588 0.16 27.64 35.12
N SER A 589 0.51 26.40 35.45
CA SER A 589 0.49 25.25 34.53
C SER A 589 -0.93 24.69 34.37
N THR A 590 -1.15 23.89 33.32
CA THR A 590 -2.44 23.29 32.98
C THR A 590 -2.30 21.79 32.82
N ILE A 591 -3.29 21.02 33.26
CA ILE A 591 -3.34 19.59 33.00
C ILE A 591 -4.27 19.35 31.81
N GLY A 592 -3.72 18.79 30.72
CA GLY A 592 -4.48 18.47 29.52
C GLY A 592 -5.38 17.25 29.71
N HIS A 593 -6.26 17.00 28.73
CA HIS A 593 -7.10 15.78 28.73
C HIS A 593 -6.29 14.48 28.61
N ASP A 594 -5.04 14.58 28.17
CA ASP A 594 -4.05 13.51 28.14
C ASP A 594 -3.37 13.24 29.50
N GLY A 595 -3.74 13.99 30.55
CA GLY A 595 -3.17 13.86 31.88
C GLY A 595 -1.77 14.48 32.04
N ASN A 596 -1.21 15.08 30.99
CA ASN A 596 0.10 15.73 31.03
C ASN A 596 -0.02 17.16 31.59
N GLU A 597 0.95 17.56 32.43
CA GLU A 597 1.06 18.94 32.92
C GLU A 597 1.83 19.80 31.92
N TYR A 598 1.27 20.93 31.47
CA TYR A 598 1.84 21.88 30.53
C TYR A 598 2.21 23.20 31.22
N PRO A 599 3.42 23.74 30.98
CA PRO A 599 3.86 24.97 31.61
C PRO A 599 3.15 26.23 31.10
N GLU A 600 2.55 26.22 29.89
CA GLU A 600 1.80 27.34 29.29
C GLU A 600 2.56 28.68 29.23
N GLY A 601 3.90 28.63 29.30
CA GLY A 601 4.78 29.79 29.33
C GLY A 601 6.11 29.56 30.05
N GLY A 602 6.73 30.67 30.47
CA GLY A 602 8.06 30.69 31.10
C GLY A 602 9.20 30.81 30.09
N LEU A 603 10.37 31.29 30.56
CA LEU A 603 11.54 31.56 29.72
C LEU A 603 11.92 30.34 28.87
N ARG A 604 11.92 29.14 29.50
CA ARG A 604 12.28 27.90 28.82
C ARG A 604 11.35 27.54 27.66
N ALA A 605 10.05 27.77 27.79
CA ALA A 605 9.06 27.47 26.75
C ALA A 605 9.13 28.49 25.61
N TYR A 606 9.26 29.78 25.92
CA TYR A 606 9.41 30.82 24.91
C TYR A 606 10.76 30.78 24.19
N LEU A 607 11.83 30.29 24.83
CA LEU A 607 13.09 30.01 24.13
C LEU A 607 12.93 28.90 23.07
N VAL A 608 12.11 27.88 23.34
CA VAL A 608 11.79 26.86 22.32
C VAL A 608 11.00 27.48 21.18
N VAL A 609 10.00 28.33 21.47
CA VAL A 609 9.25 29.07 20.45
C VAL A 609 10.17 29.94 19.61
N PHE A 610 11.13 30.65 20.22
CA PHE A 610 12.11 31.47 19.52
C PHE A 610 13.11 30.64 18.70
N GLY A 611 13.54 29.49 19.22
CA GLY A 611 14.35 28.51 18.47
C GLY A 611 13.61 28.02 17.23
N SER A 612 12.35 27.59 17.40
CA SER A 612 11.48 27.18 16.30
C SER A 612 11.22 28.32 15.31
N PHE A 613 11.05 29.56 15.78
CA PHE A 613 10.95 30.75 14.94
C PHE A 613 12.17 30.91 14.04
N CYS A 614 13.38 30.79 14.58
CA CYS A 614 14.62 30.91 13.80
C CYS A 614 14.72 29.79 12.75
N GLY A 615 14.40 28.56 13.13
CA GLY A 615 14.47 27.41 12.22
C GLY A 615 13.45 27.50 11.09
N LEU A 616 12.22 27.90 11.42
CA LEU A 616 11.15 28.11 10.45
C LEU A 616 11.42 29.34 9.58
N LEU A 617 12.07 30.39 10.10
CA LEU A 617 12.50 31.55 9.31
C LEU A 617 13.51 31.15 8.23
N ALA A 618 14.43 30.22 8.53
CA ALA A 618 15.30 29.65 7.52
C ALA A 618 14.54 28.72 6.56
N ALA A 619 13.94 27.65 7.08
CA ALA A 619 13.36 26.56 6.28
C ALA A 619 12.15 27.01 5.43
N LEU A 620 11.14 27.64 6.04
CA LEU A 620 10.01 28.19 5.30
C LEU A 620 10.35 29.50 4.58
N GLY A 621 11.41 30.21 4.99
CA GLY A 621 11.92 31.36 4.27
C GLY A 621 12.38 31.00 2.85
N ILE A 622 13.06 29.86 2.69
CA ILE A 622 13.37 29.29 1.36
C ILE A 622 12.08 29.01 0.60
N MET A 623 11.13 28.33 1.23
CA MET A 623 9.85 27.97 0.60
C MET A 623 9.06 29.18 0.12
N ASN A 624 9.00 30.25 0.91
CA ASN A 624 8.32 31.48 0.53
C ASN A 624 9.10 32.32 -0.50
N THR A 625 10.33 31.92 -0.86
CA THR A 625 11.18 32.58 -1.87
C THR A 625 11.19 31.82 -3.20
N VAL A 626 10.54 30.65 -3.30
CA VAL A 626 10.59 29.77 -4.49
C VAL A 626 10.20 30.46 -5.80
N GLY A 627 9.20 31.34 -5.77
CA GLY A 627 8.77 32.07 -6.97
C GLY A 627 9.86 32.98 -7.54
N LEU A 628 10.69 33.60 -6.69
CA LEU A 628 11.83 34.42 -7.13
C LEU A 628 12.95 33.55 -7.71
N TYR A 629 13.22 32.38 -7.10
CA TYR A 629 14.17 31.43 -7.67
C TYR A 629 13.70 30.90 -9.03
N GLN A 630 12.41 30.58 -9.17
CA GLN A 630 11.83 30.12 -10.44
C GLN A 630 12.07 31.15 -11.54
N ALA A 631 11.66 32.40 -11.29
CA ALA A 631 11.78 33.49 -12.26
C ALA A 631 13.25 33.72 -12.65
N TYR A 632 14.16 33.79 -11.65
CA TYR A 632 15.58 34.00 -11.94
C TYR A 632 16.17 32.84 -12.75
N LEU A 633 15.90 31.59 -12.37
CA LEU A 633 16.45 30.42 -13.07
C LEU A 633 15.90 30.31 -14.49
N GLY A 634 14.62 30.61 -14.71
CA GLY A 634 13.99 30.64 -16.03
C GLY A 634 14.54 31.72 -16.95
N GLU A 635 14.99 32.85 -16.42
CA GLU A 635 15.63 33.90 -17.23
C GLU A 635 17.14 33.68 -17.44
N ASN A 636 17.79 32.83 -16.64
CA ASN A 636 19.24 32.67 -16.61
C ASN A 636 19.69 31.23 -16.90
N GLN A 637 20.09 30.47 -15.88
CA GLN A 637 20.75 29.17 -16.02
C GLN A 637 19.88 28.11 -16.73
N LEU A 638 18.55 28.21 -16.62
CA LEU A 638 17.59 27.26 -17.19
C LEU A 638 16.73 27.88 -18.30
N SER A 639 17.18 28.96 -18.93
CA SER A 639 16.44 29.66 -20.00
C SER A 639 16.07 28.81 -21.22
N GLY A 640 16.74 27.68 -21.42
CA GLY A 640 16.38 26.69 -22.45
C GLY A 640 15.27 25.70 -22.07
N TYR A 641 14.73 25.75 -20.84
CA TYR A 641 13.69 24.83 -20.35
C TYR A 641 12.32 25.53 -20.26
N SER A 642 11.24 24.74 -20.40
CA SER A 642 9.88 25.28 -20.21
C SER A 642 9.59 25.59 -18.74
N GLU A 643 8.69 26.56 -18.49
CA GLU A 643 8.21 26.90 -17.13
C GLU A 643 7.70 25.67 -16.36
N SER A 644 7.01 24.76 -17.05
CA SER A 644 6.54 23.50 -16.45
C SER A 644 7.69 22.61 -15.99
N ALA A 645 8.76 22.50 -16.80
CA ALA A 645 9.94 21.70 -16.44
C ALA A 645 10.67 22.29 -15.21
N ILE A 646 10.83 23.61 -15.15
CA ILE A 646 11.44 24.29 -13.99
C ILE A 646 10.53 24.13 -12.75
N GLY A 647 9.22 24.25 -12.94
CA GLY A 647 8.22 24.06 -11.89
C GLY A 647 8.33 22.70 -11.20
N TRP A 648 8.72 21.62 -11.90
CA TRP A 648 8.94 20.31 -11.28
C TRP A 648 10.03 20.30 -10.20
N ILE A 649 11.11 21.07 -10.36
CA ILE A 649 12.16 21.18 -9.32
C ILE A 649 11.56 21.74 -8.03
N ILE A 650 10.71 22.76 -8.15
CA ILE A 650 10.07 23.43 -7.03
C ILE A 650 8.97 22.54 -6.44
N SER A 651 8.15 21.90 -7.27
CA SER A 651 7.13 20.96 -6.81
C SER A 651 7.74 19.80 -6.03
N ILE A 652 8.90 19.28 -6.45
CA ILE A 652 9.63 18.23 -5.72
C ILE A 652 10.19 18.76 -4.39
N TYR A 653 10.74 19.98 -4.38
CA TYR A 653 11.18 20.64 -3.15
C TYR A 653 10.04 20.76 -2.13
N VAL A 654 8.88 21.29 -2.56
CA VAL A 654 7.72 21.48 -1.68
C VAL A 654 7.15 20.11 -1.25
N PHE A 655 7.02 19.17 -2.17
CA PHE A 655 6.57 17.80 -1.90
C PHE A 655 7.43 17.13 -0.82
N LEU A 656 8.76 17.14 -0.97
CA LEU A 656 9.65 16.52 0.01
C LEU A 656 9.69 17.26 1.33
N SER A 657 9.50 18.59 1.32
CA SER A 657 9.42 19.41 2.55
C SER A 657 8.28 18.99 3.48
N PHE A 658 7.21 18.41 2.94
CA PHE A 658 6.05 17.93 3.69
C PHE A 658 5.93 16.41 3.75
N GLY A 659 6.24 15.71 2.66
CA GLY A 659 6.02 14.27 2.47
C GLY A 659 6.99 13.39 3.25
N VAL A 660 8.24 13.84 3.46
CA VAL A 660 9.23 13.11 4.28
C VAL A 660 8.84 13.12 5.77
N GLY A 661 7.90 14.00 6.15
CA GLY A 661 7.31 14.06 7.48
C GLY A 661 6.78 12.72 7.98
N LEU A 662 6.26 11.85 7.08
CA LEU A 662 5.72 10.52 7.42
C LEU A 662 6.69 9.66 8.24
N ILE A 663 7.98 9.72 7.89
CA ILE A 663 9.04 8.95 8.53
C ILE A 663 9.56 9.73 9.75
N ILE A 664 9.67 11.06 9.63
CA ILE A 664 10.22 11.92 10.69
C ILE A 664 9.31 11.94 11.92
N GLY A 665 7.98 11.95 11.74
CA GLY A 665 7.00 12.07 12.84
C GLY A 665 7.13 11.00 13.91
N PRO A 666 6.94 9.70 13.57
CA PRO A 666 7.06 8.61 14.54
C PRO A 666 8.47 8.50 15.17
N ILE A 667 9.52 8.83 14.42
CA ILE A 667 10.89 8.79 14.95
C ILE A 667 11.15 10.00 15.87
N PHE A 668 10.57 11.17 15.58
CA PHE A 668 10.60 12.35 16.46
C PHE A 668 9.93 12.05 17.80
N ASP A 669 8.80 11.35 17.78
CA ASP A 669 8.06 10.99 19.01
C ASP A 669 8.90 10.06 19.92
N VAL A 670 9.86 9.30 19.35
CA VAL A 670 10.76 8.38 20.10
C VAL A 670 12.11 9.02 20.48
N TYR A 671 12.79 9.70 19.56
CA TYR A 671 14.17 10.17 19.76
C TYR A 671 14.27 11.69 20.03
N GLY A 672 13.17 12.42 19.89
CA GLY A 672 13.11 13.86 20.07
C GLY A 672 13.73 14.68 18.90
N PRO A 673 13.73 16.02 19.02
CA PRO A 673 14.05 16.93 17.90
C PRO A 673 15.52 17.00 17.49
N ARG A 674 16.47 16.77 18.41
CA ARG A 674 17.83 17.32 18.26
C ARG A 674 18.59 16.78 17.05
N LEU A 675 18.53 15.47 16.83
CA LEU A 675 19.23 14.84 15.70
C LEU A 675 18.63 15.29 14.37
N PHE A 676 17.32 15.42 14.30
CA PHE A 676 16.62 15.93 13.11
C PHE A 676 16.98 17.37 12.81
N VAL A 677 16.94 18.24 13.82
CA VAL A 677 17.28 19.66 13.64
C VAL A 677 18.73 19.80 13.17
N LEU A 678 19.65 19.00 13.70
CA LEU A 678 21.04 19.00 13.26
C LEU A 678 21.19 18.53 11.82
N ALA A 679 20.60 17.37 11.48
CA ALA A 679 20.65 16.81 10.13
C ALA A 679 20.02 17.76 9.10
N GLY A 680 18.84 18.30 9.41
CA GLY A 680 18.16 19.29 8.57
C GLY A 680 18.97 20.56 8.37
N SER A 681 19.65 21.02 9.42
CA SER A 681 20.54 22.19 9.34
C SER A 681 21.70 21.94 8.38
N ILE A 682 22.32 20.77 8.45
CA ILE A 682 23.40 20.37 7.53
C ILE A 682 22.86 20.32 6.09
N CYS A 683 21.72 19.70 5.86
CA CYS A 683 21.10 19.62 4.53
C CYS A 683 20.79 21.01 3.94
N ILE A 684 20.17 21.92 4.72
CA ILE A 684 19.89 23.30 4.27
C ILE A 684 21.18 24.04 3.95
N MET A 685 22.23 23.89 4.78
CA MET A 685 23.52 24.52 4.52
C MET A 685 24.17 23.98 3.24
N VAL A 686 24.17 22.66 3.03
CA VAL A 686 24.68 22.05 1.80
C VAL A 686 23.89 22.55 0.59
N CYS A 687 22.56 22.58 0.68
CA CYS A 687 21.69 23.11 -0.37
C CYS A 687 22.09 24.55 -0.76
N MET A 688 22.13 25.47 0.20
CA MET A 688 22.41 26.88 -0.11
C MET A 688 23.84 27.14 -0.58
N MET A 689 24.83 26.40 -0.07
CA MET A 689 26.22 26.56 -0.48
C MET A 689 26.49 25.99 -1.88
N LEU A 690 25.79 24.93 -2.27
CA LEU A 690 25.90 24.32 -3.60
C LEU A 690 24.99 24.98 -4.64
N LEU A 691 23.88 25.59 -4.25
CA LEU A 691 22.93 26.21 -5.18
C LEU A 691 23.57 27.27 -6.09
N GLY A 692 24.56 28.00 -5.55
CA GLY A 692 25.30 29.02 -6.27
C GLY A 692 26.30 28.49 -7.31
N VAL A 693 26.57 27.18 -7.37
CA VAL A 693 27.44 26.53 -8.37
C VAL A 693 26.68 25.61 -9.33
N CYS A 694 25.37 25.46 -9.15
CA CYS A 694 24.52 24.68 -10.05
C CYS A 694 24.44 25.34 -11.44
N THR A 695 24.45 24.51 -12.49
CA THR A 695 24.48 24.94 -13.90
C THR A 695 23.55 24.11 -14.78
N ALA A 696 23.40 22.81 -14.51
CA ALA A 696 22.51 21.92 -15.23
C ALA A 696 21.20 21.67 -14.46
N TYR A 697 20.12 21.36 -15.18
CA TYR A 697 18.80 21.07 -14.62
C TYR A 697 18.84 20.05 -13.47
N TRP A 698 19.56 18.93 -13.67
CA TRP A 698 19.66 17.88 -12.66
C TRP A 698 20.45 18.33 -11.41
N HIS A 699 21.37 19.30 -11.52
CA HIS A 699 22.03 19.89 -10.34
C HIS A 699 20.99 20.56 -9.44
N PHE A 700 20.11 21.37 -10.02
CA PHE A 700 19.04 22.05 -9.28
C PHE A 700 18.00 21.06 -8.74
N LEU A 701 17.67 20.01 -9.50
CA LEU A 701 16.77 18.95 -9.04
C LEU A 701 17.30 18.25 -7.78
N ILE A 702 18.58 17.89 -7.74
CA ILE A 702 19.17 17.19 -6.58
C ILE A 702 19.41 18.17 -5.43
N VAL A 703 20.05 19.32 -5.68
CA VAL A 703 20.47 20.25 -4.62
C VAL A 703 19.29 21.00 -4.03
N PHE A 704 18.44 21.61 -4.86
CA PHE A 704 17.30 22.40 -4.40
C PHE A 704 16.09 21.51 -4.15
N GLY A 705 15.72 20.68 -5.12
CA GLY A 705 14.57 19.77 -5.03
C GLY A 705 14.70 18.79 -3.88
N ILE A 706 15.71 17.90 -3.94
CA ILE A 706 15.83 16.77 -3.01
C ILE A 706 16.48 17.19 -1.69
N ILE A 707 17.72 17.69 -1.71
CA ILE A 707 18.46 18.03 -0.48
C ILE A 707 17.78 19.18 0.26
N GLY A 708 17.35 20.22 -0.45
CA GLY A 708 16.57 21.31 0.11
C GLY A 708 15.26 20.83 0.73
N GLY A 709 14.48 20.00 0.01
CA GLY A 709 13.20 19.51 0.50
C GLY A 709 13.32 18.65 1.76
N VAL A 710 14.24 17.67 1.74
CA VAL A 710 14.53 16.83 2.92
C VAL A 710 15.04 17.69 4.08
N GLY A 711 15.94 18.64 3.83
CA GLY A 711 16.46 19.53 4.85
C GLY A 711 15.37 20.38 5.52
N THR A 712 14.46 20.94 4.72
CA THR A 712 13.30 21.69 5.21
C THR A 712 12.39 20.82 6.07
N ALA A 713 12.07 19.59 5.66
CA ALA A 713 11.22 18.67 6.44
C ALA A 713 11.82 18.35 7.82
N LEU A 714 13.13 18.09 7.87
CA LEU A 714 13.87 17.75 9.09
C LEU A 714 13.94 18.91 10.10
N ILE A 715 13.70 20.16 9.68
CA ILE A 715 13.58 21.33 10.56
C ILE A 715 12.11 21.61 10.90
N PHE A 716 11.25 21.62 9.89
CA PHE A 716 9.86 22.07 9.99
C PHE A 716 9.06 21.22 10.99
N THR A 717 9.06 19.89 10.82
CA THR A 717 8.26 19.00 11.67
C THR A 717 8.70 19.06 13.15
N PRO A 718 9.99 18.90 13.49
CA PRO A 718 10.42 18.96 14.89
C PRO A 718 10.23 20.33 15.54
N ALA A 719 10.37 21.42 14.77
CA ALA A 719 10.18 22.78 15.28
C ALA A 719 8.73 23.02 15.71
N ILE A 720 7.75 22.50 14.95
CA ILE A 720 6.32 22.60 15.30
C ILE A 720 5.97 21.65 16.43
N SER A 721 6.34 20.37 16.33
CA SER A 721 5.97 19.36 17.32
C SER A 721 6.52 19.67 18.72
N SER A 722 7.74 20.24 18.81
CA SER A 722 8.34 20.63 20.09
C SER A 722 7.50 21.65 20.86
N ILE A 723 6.75 22.54 20.18
CA ILE A 723 5.90 23.56 20.82
C ILE A 723 4.72 22.89 21.55
N GLY A 724 4.15 21.84 20.96
CA GLY A 724 3.04 21.07 21.53
C GLY A 724 3.33 20.50 22.91
N HIS A 725 4.60 20.24 23.24
CA HIS A 725 5.03 19.69 24.53
C HIS A 725 5.06 20.74 25.66
N PHE A 726 5.02 22.03 25.33
CA PHE A 726 5.07 23.14 26.30
C PHE A 726 3.74 23.91 26.42
N PHE A 727 2.92 23.92 25.38
CA PHE A 727 1.68 24.69 25.33
C PHE A 727 0.51 23.79 24.93
N TYR A 728 -0.55 23.82 25.74
CA TYR A 728 -1.81 23.13 25.46
C TYR A 728 -2.93 24.14 25.22
N ILE A 729 -3.24 25.00 26.19
CA ILE A 729 -4.23 26.08 26.07
C ILE A 729 -3.74 27.18 25.12
N LYS A 730 -2.48 27.64 25.26
CA LYS A 730 -1.92 28.72 24.41
C LYS A 730 -1.22 28.21 23.15
N ARG A 731 -1.58 27.00 22.71
CA ARG A 731 -0.89 26.29 21.62
C ARG A 731 -1.03 27.04 20.30
N GLY A 732 -2.20 27.62 20.02
CA GLY A 732 -2.45 28.42 18.82
C GLY A 732 -1.53 29.63 18.72
N SER A 733 -1.46 30.43 19.79
CA SER A 733 -0.60 31.62 19.82
C SER A 733 0.89 31.28 19.77
N ALA A 734 1.33 30.23 20.47
CA ALA A 734 2.73 29.80 20.48
C ALA A 734 3.20 29.26 19.11
N THR A 735 2.40 28.38 18.49
CA THR A 735 2.67 27.87 17.14
C THR A 735 2.59 28.99 16.10
N GLY A 736 1.64 29.91 16.25
CA GLY A 736 1.52 31.11 15.42
C GLY A 736 2.74 32.01 15.48
N LEU A 737 3.26 32.27 16.69
CA LEU A 737 4.47 33.07 16.86
C LEU A 737 5.69 32.40 16.24
N ALA A 738 5.87 31.09 16.40
CA ALA A 738 6.98 30.38 15.76
C ALA A 738 6.88 30.38 14.23
N THR A 739 5.70 30.05 13.70
CA THR A 739 5.48 29.98 12.24
C THR A 739 5.54 31.34 11.56
N ALA A 740 5.29 32.45 12.27
CA ALA A 740 5.51 33.80 11.77
C ALA A 740 6.95 34.06 11.31
N GLY A 741 7.93 33.28 11.80
CA GLY A 741 9.30 33.32 11.31
C GLY A 741 9.39 33.00 9.82
N GLY A 742 8.64 31.99 9.36
CA GLY A 742 8.64 31.57 7.96
C GLY A 742 8.13 32.63 6.99
N SER A 743 7.03 33.32 7.33
CA SER A 743 6.51 34.42 6.52
C SER A 743 7.41 35.65 6.59
N LEU A 744 8.02 35.94 7.75
CA LEU A 744 9.01 37.01 7.85
C LEU A 744 10.23 36.72 6.96
N GLY A 745 10.67 35.46 6.88
CA GLY A 745 11.67 35.01 5.91
C GLY A 745 11.24 35.28 4.46
N GLY A 746 9.97 35.05 4.14
CA GLY A 746 9.36 35.39 2.85
C GLY A 746 9.27 36.89 2.54
N VAL A 747 9.54 37.77 3.51
CA VAL A 747 9.73 39.21 3.30
C VAL A 747 11.22 39.52 3.14
N ILE A 748 12.04 39.04 4.08
CA ILE A 748 13.48 39.35 4.16
C ILE A 748 14.23 38.83 2.92
N PHE A 749 14.08 37.53 2.60
CA PHE A 749 14.95 36.88 1.63
C PHE A 749 14.66 37.26 0.18
N PRO A 750 13.40 37.39 -0.29
CA PRO A 750 13.16 37.89 -1.63
C PRO A 750 13.68 39.31 -1.85
N LEU A 751 13.46 40.23 -0.91
CA LEU A 751 13.96 41.61 -0.99
C LEU A 751 15.49 41.68 -0.92
N MET A 752 16.11 40.85 -0.07
CA MET A 752 17.55 40.73 0.00
C MET A 752 18.13 40.23 -1.32
N LEU A 753 17.60 39.14 -1.87
CA LEU A 753 18.07 38.55 -3.12
C LEU A 753 17.86 39.48 -4.33
N GLN A 754 16.70 40.13 -4.43
CA GLN A 754 16.41 41.10 -5.49
C GLN A 754 17.46 42.23 -5.52
N ASN A 755 17.94 42.67 -4.36
CA ASN A 755 19.00 43.67 -4.26
C ASN A 755 20.42 43.10 -4.48
N LEU A 756 20.65 41.83 -4.14
CA LEU A 756 21.96 41.20 -4.24
C LEU A 756 22.26 40.65 -5.64
N PHE A 757 21.27 40.12 -6.36
CA PHE A 757 21.44 39.60 -7.71
C PHE A 757 22.19 40.57 -8.66
N PRO A 758 21.82 41.86 -8.78
CA PRO A 758 22.54 42.78 -9.64
C PRO A 758 23.92 43.22 -9.10
N LYS A 759 24.17 43.09 -7.78
CA LYS A 759 25.39 43.60 -7.14
C LYS A 759 26.51 42.56 -7.08
N VAL A 760 26.17 41.32 -6.73
CA VAL A 760 27.15 40.25 -6.45
C VAL A 760 26.87 38.98 -7.27
N GLY A 761 25.79 38.95 -8.05
CA GLY A 761 25.39 37.81 -8.85
C GLY A 761 24.73 36.68 -8.04
N TRP A 762 24.12 35.72 -8.75
CA TRP A 762 23.41 34.56 -8.18
C TRP A 762 24.24 33.77 -7.17
N GLY A 763 25.48 33.44 -7.54
CA GLY A 763 26.33 32.55 -6.76
C GLY A 763 26.67 33.11 -5.38
N TRP A 764 26.98 34.40 -5.26
CA TRP A 764 27.25 35.02 -3.96
C TRP A 764 25.97 35.39 -3.21
N ALA A 765 24.90 35.79 -3.91
CA ALA A 765 23.62 36.08 -3.29
C ALA A 765 23.07 34.88 -2.51
N THR A 766 23.10 33.68 -3.10
CA THR A 766 22.67 32.42 -2.46
C THR A 766 23.56 32.03 -1.28
N ARG A 767 24.88 32.26 -1.35
CA ARG A 767 25.80 32.02 -0.21
C ARG A 767 25.59 32.99 0.94
N ILE A 768 25.37 34.28 0.66
CA ILE A 768 25.04 35.29 1.68
C ILE A 768 23.78 34.87 2.44
N GLN A 769 22.77 34.41 1.72
CA GLN A 769 21.57 33.84 2.34
C GLN A 769 21.88 32.59 3.16
N GLY A 770 22.74 31.69 2.66
CA GLY A 770 23.22 30.53 3.40
C GLY A 770 23.90 30.90 4.72
N PHE A 771 24.72 31.97 4.77
CA PHE A 771 25.31 32.45 6.01
C PHE A 771 24.29 33.03 6.98
N ALA A 772 23.25 33.72 6.48
CA ALA A 772 22.13 34.16 7.31
C ALA A 772 21.39 32.97 7.91
N PHE A 773 21.15 31.91 7.13
CA PHE A 773 20.55 30.67 7.63
C PHE A 773 21.44 29.96 8.64
N LEU A 774 22.76 29.94 8.46
CA LEU A 774 23.68 29.34 9.44
C LEU A 774 23.48 29.93 10.83
N ALA A 775 23.42 31.26 10.94
CA ALA A 775 23.20 31.93 12.21
C ALA A 775 21.86 31.53 12.86
N LEU A 776 20.79 31.48 12.07
CA LEU A 776 19.45 31.10 12.53
C LEU A 776 19.39 29.62 12.95
N LEU A 777 20.00 28.74 12.17
CA LEU A 777 20.03 27.31 12.42
C LEU A 777 20.91 26.96 13.64
N VAL A 778 22.00 27.69 13.90
CA VAL A 778 22.76 27.57 15.16
C VAL A 778 21.87 27.87 16.36
N VAL A 779 21.11 28.98 16.32
CA VAL A 779 20.15 29.31 17.39
C VAL A 779 19.09 28.21 17.53
N THR A 780 18.62 27.66 16.41
CA THR A 780 17.61 26.59 16.38
C THR A 780 18.12 25.34 17.08
N ASN A 781 19.34 24.89 16.77
CA ASN A 781 19.97 23.71 17.37
C ASN A 781 20.19 23.88 18.89
N LEU A 782 20.48 25.10 19.34
CA LEU A 782 20.71 25.39 20.76
C LEU A 782 19.41 25.42 21.58
N LEU A 783 18.31 25.88 20.98
CA LEU A 783 17.08 26.23 21.72
C LEU A 783 15.94 25.22 21.57
N VAL A 784 15.83 24.52 20.43
CA VAL A 784 14.75 23.54 20.20
C VAL A 784 15.02 22.26 20.99
N ARG A 785 14.03 21.82 21.78
CA ARG A 785 14.11 20.62 22.63
C ARG A 785 12.72 20.06 22.93
N SER A 786 12.65 18.77 23.20
CA SER A 786 11.47 18.11 23.78
C SER A 786 11.51 18.17 25.31
N ARG A 787 10.33 18.08 25.94
CA ARG A 787 10.16 18.01 27.41
C ARG A 787 9.62 16.67 27.89
N LEU A 788 8.58 16.16 27.22
CA LEU A 788 7.95 14.89 27.57
C LEU A 788 8.89 13.71 27.28
N PRO A 789 8.97 12.72 28.19
CA PRO A 789 9.80 11.54 27.98
C PRO A 789 9.22 10.66 26.84
N PRO A 790 10.06 10.03 26.01
CA PRO A 790 9.60 9.05 25.03
C PRO A 790 8.90 7.88 25.72
N LYS A 791 7.73 7.46 25.24
CA LYS A 791 7.07 6.23 25.73
C LYS A 791 7.75 5.00 25.10
N PRO A 792 8.35 4.09 25.88
CA PRO A 792 8.95 2.86 25.34
C PRO A 792 7.90 2.01 24.62
N GLY A 793 8.24 1.46 23.45
CA GLY A 793 7.35 0.56 22.70
C GLY A 793 6.40 1.23 21.70
N GLN A 794 6.49 2.55 21.50
CA GLN A 794 5.78 3.19 20.39
C GLN A 794 6.40 2.78 19.04
N SER A 795 5.55 2.31 18.12
CA SER A 795 5.98 1.93 16.78
C SER A 795 6.53 3.14 16.03
N ILE A 796 7.74 3.03 15.49
CA ILE A 796 8.36 4.02 14.59
C ILE A 796 7.80 3.96 13.16
N LEU A 797 6.89 3.02 12.88
CA LEU A 797 6.30 2.85 11.55
C LEU A 797 5.11 3.81 11.37
N PRO A 798 4.90 4.32 10.14
CA PRO A 798 3.67 5.03 9.78
C PRO A 798 2.41 4.25 10.13
N ASP A 799 1.40 4.91 10.68
CA ASP A 799 0.10 4.29 10.97
C ASP A 799 -1.01 4.96 10.14
N PHE A 800 -1.32 4.37 8.99
CA PHE A 800 -2.42 4.83 8.14
C PHE A 800 -3.80 4.47 8.70
N ARG A 801 -3.90 3.65 9.76
CA ARG A 801 -5.19 3.35 10.42
C ARG A 801 -5.80 4.59 11.06
N ILE A 802 -5.01 5.64 11.32
CA ILE A 802 -5.48 6.94 11.78
C ILE A 802 -6.56 7.50 10.82
N PHE A 803 -6.48 7.22 9.51
CA PHE A 803 -7.51 7.61 8.54
C PHE A 803 -8.86 6.91 8.70
N ARG A 804 -8.97 5.86 9.55
CA ARG A 804 -10.27 5.30 9.94
C ARG A 804 -11.06 6.25 10.84
N GLN A 805 -10.40 7.20 11.50
CA GLN A 805 -11.05 8.28 12.24
C GLN A 805 -11.62 9.27 11.23
N VAL A 806 -12.95 9.26 11.08
CA VAL A 806 -13.66 10.03 10.05
C VAL A 806 -13.37 11.53 10.16
N ASP A 807 -13.27 12.05 11.37
CA ASP A 807 -12.92 13.43 11.63
C ASP A 807 -11.48 13.77 11.21
N PHE A 808 -10.51 12.89 11.48
CA PHE A 808 -9.14 13.07 11.00
C PHE A 808 -9.04 13.00 9.47
N ALA A 809 -9.76 12.05 8.85
CA ALA A 809 -9.81 11.93 7.39
C ALA A 809 -10.44 13.17 6.73
N LEU A 810 -11.53 13.68 7.29
CA LEU A 810 -12.17 14.91 6.82
C LEU A 810 -11.26 16.12 6.99
N VAL A 811 -10.59 16.28 8.14
CA VAL A 811 -9.61 17.36 8.34
C VAL A 811 -8.48 17.25 7.34
N THR A 812 -7.96 16.05 7.09
CA THR A 812 -6.88 15.85 6.12
C THR A 812 -7.32 16.19 4.70
N ALA A 813 -8.54 15.81 4.30
CA ALA A 813 -9.12 16.22 3.02
C ALA A 813 -9.28 17.75 2.95
N GLY A 814 -9.75 18.38 4.03
CA GLY A 814 -9.86 19.83 4.13
C GLY A 814 -8.52 20.55 3.98
N ILE A 815 -7.46 20.04 4.63
CA ILE A 815 -6.10 20.56 4.52
C ILE A 815 -5.54 20.33 3.12
N TYR A 816 -5.80 19.19 2.49
CA TYR A 816 -5.36 18.90 1.12
C TYR A 816 -5.85 19.96 0.12
N PHE A 817 -7.15 20.27 0.12
CA PHE A 817 -7.70 21.31 -0.75
C PHE A 817 -7.26 22.72 -0.32
N MET A 818 -7.10 22.96 0.98
CA MET A 818 -6.53 24.21 1.48
C MET A 818 -5.13 24.47 0.93
N GLU A 819 -4.25 23.46 0.89
CA GLU A 819 -2.90 23.61 0.34
C GLU A 819 -2.92 23.86 -1.18
N TRP A 820 -3.83 23.23 -1.94
CA TRP A 820 -4.05 23.57 -3.36
C TRP A 820 -4.41 25.05 -3.53
N GLY A 821 -5.37 25.54 -2.74
CA GLY A 821 -5.76 26.95 -2.74
C GLY A 821 -4.67 27.88 -2.22
N LEU A 822 -3.74 27.39 -1.40
CA LEU A 822 -2.65 28.19 -0.85
C LEU A 822 -1.50 28.39 -1.83
N PHE A 823 -1.00 27.29 -2.40
CA PHE A 823 0.22 27.32 -3.21
C PHE A 823 0.00 27.90 -4.61
N ALA A 824 -1.22 27.83 -5.15
CA ALA A 824 -1.52 28.43 -6.45
C ALA A 824 -1.29 29.97 -6.46
N PRO A 825 -1.91 30.77 -5.57
CA PRO A 825 -1.60 32.19 -5.45
C PRO A 825 -0.13 32.47 -5.09
N ILE A 826 0.46 31.74 -4.13
CA ILE A 826 1.86 31.97 -3.73
C ILE A 826 2.82 31.85 -4.93
N THR A 827 2.54 30.92 -5.83
CA THR A 827 3.39 30.67 -7.01
C THR A 827 3.10 31.66 -8.15
N TYR A 828 1.83 31.89 -8.46
CA TYR A 828 1.42 32.58 -9.69
C TYR A 828 1.13 34.08 -9.51
N LEU A 829 1.02 34.58 -8.28
CA LEU A 829 0.65 36.00 -8.04
C LEU A 829 1.67 36.98 -8.60
N THR A 830 2.98 36.67 -8.52
CA THR A 830 4.04 37.49 -9.13
C THR A 830 3.95 37.50 -10.65
N GLN A 831 3.72 36.33 -11.26
CA GLN A 831 3.55 36.22 -12.72
C GLN A 831 2.28 36.95 -13.19
N TYR A 832 1.18 36.83 -12.45
CA TYR A 832 -0.04 37.60 -12.71
C TYR A 832 0.19 39.11 -12.61
N ALA A 833 0.92 39.57 -11.59
CA ALA A 833 1.26 40.98 -11.42
C ALA A 833 2.03 41.53 -12.63
N LEU A 834 3.01 40.77 -13.14
CA LEU A 834 3.74 41.10 -14.36
C LEU A 834 2.82 41.08 -15.60
N TYR A 835 1.98 40.06 -15.75
CA TYR A 835 1.02 39.91 -16.85
C TYR A 835 0.01 41.06 -16.90
N SER A 836 -0.45 41.55 -15.75
CA SER A 836 -1.48 42.58 -15.68
C SER A 836 -1.06 43.93 -16.28
N GLY A 837 0.25 44.20 -16.36
CA GLY A 837 0.79 45.50 -16.77
C GLY A 837 0.34 46.68 -15.88
N SER A 838 -0.27 46.40 -14.72
CA SER A 838 -0.83 47.42 -13.81
C SER A 838 0.22 48.02 -12.86
N MET A 839 1.41 47.42 -12.78
CA MET A 839 2.50 47.84 -11.90
C MET A 839 3.86 47.65 -12.56
N SER A 840 4.89 48.33 -12.04
CA SER A 840 6.26 48.15 -12.54
C SER A 840 6.78 46.75 -12.25
N THR A 841 7.68 46.24 -13.08
CA THR A 841 8.35 44.94 -12.89
C THR A 841 8.97 44.82 -11.49
N THR A 842 9.64 45.86 -11.01
CA THR A 842 10.22 45.91 -9.67
C THR A 842 9.17 45.75 -8.57
N PHE A 843 8.02 46.41 -8.72
CA PHE A 843 6.93 46.34 -7.75
C PHE A 843 6.18 45.01 -7.81
N ALA A 844 6.02 44.42 -9.00
CA ALA A 844 5.43 43.09 -9.16
C ALA A 844 6.16 42.02 -8.34
N TYR A 845 7.50 42.07 -8.28
CA TYR A 845 8.29 41.19 -7.42
C TYR A 845 8.12 41.48 -5.92
N GLN A 846 7.70 42.67 -5.53
CA GLN A 846 7.42 43.03 -4.13
C GLN A 846 6.04 42.56 -3.66
N ILE A 847 5.13 42.18 -4.57
CA ILE A 847 3.80 41.68 -4.21
C ILE A 847 3.88 40.46 -3.30
N ILE A 848 4.83 39.55 -3.52
CA ILE A 848 5.01 38.39 -2.64
C ILE A 848 5.51 38.79 -1.24
N ALA A 849 6.29 39.86 -1.13
CA ALA A 849 6.70 40.40 0.17
C ALA A 849 5.51 41.04 0.90
N ILE A 850 4.62 41.74 0.18
CA ILE A 850 3.37 42.30 0.74
C ILE A 850 2.45 41.16 1.22
N PHE A 851 2.31 40.10 0.42
CA PHE A 851 1.58 38.89 0.79
C PHE A 851 2.13 38.28 2.09
N ASN A 852 3.45 38.11 2.17
CA ASN A 852 4.11 37.55 3.34
C ASN A 852 4.06 38.46 4.57
N ALA A 853 4.02 39.79 4.39
CA ALA A 853 3.80 40.74 5.47
C ALA A 853 2.40 40.55 6.10
N GLY A 854 1.36 40.41 5.27
CA GLY A 854 0.02 40.02 5.73
C GLY A 854 0.04 38.67 6.45
N SER A 855 0.71 37.68 5.86
CA SER A 855 0.85 36.33 6.43
C SER A 855 1.53 36.30 7.79
N THR A 856 2.48 37.20 8.04
CA THR A 856 3.16 37.28 9.35
C THR A 856 2.20 37.61 10.47
N LEU A 857 1.30 38.57 10.26
CA LEU A 857 0.24 38.86 11.23
C LEU A 857 -0.82 37.75 11.26
N GLY A 858 -1.14 37.19 10.09
CA GLY A 858 -2.07 36.07 9.91
C GLY A 858 -1.68 34.78 10.62
N ARG A 859 -0.38 34.51 10.78
CA ARG A 859 0.10 33.33 11.50
C ARG A 859 -0.08 33.47 13.01
N TRP A 860 0.15 34.66 13.57
CA TRP A 860 0.11 34.88 15.02
C TRP A 860 -1.27 35.27 15.56
N LEU A 861 -1.92 36.28 14.97
CA LEU A 861 -3.12 36.90 15.54
C LEU A 861 -4.33 35.95 15.55
N PRO A 862 -4.66 35.24 14.46
CA PRO A 862 -5.59 34.12 14.46
C PRO A 862 -5.27 33.02 15.46
N GLY A 863 -3.98 32.67 15.65
CA GLY A 863 -3.57 31.73 16.70
C GLY A 863 -3.98 32.18 18.11
N TYR A 864 -3.84 33.47 18.40
CA TYR A 864 -4.30 34.07 19.67
C TYR A 864 -5.83 34.03 19.83
N PHE A 865 -6.60 34.24 18.75
CA PHE A 865 -8.06 34.10 18.79
C PHE A 865 -8.50 32.65 18.91
N ALA A 866 -7.81 31.73 18.22
CA ALA A 866 -8.07 30.28 18.27
C ALA A 866 -8.03 29.72 19.68
N ASP A 867 -7.12 30.23 20.53
CA ASP A 867 -7.01 29.84 21.92
C ASP A 867 -8.18 30.36 22.81
N ARG A 868 -9.07 31.22 22.28
CA ARG A 868 -10.21 31.81 23.01
C ARG A 868 -11.58 31.45 22.46
N ILE A 869 -11.76 31.53 21.15
CA ILE A 869 -13.05 31.32 20.48
C ILE A 869 -13.14 29.92 19.83
N GLY A 870 -12.10 29.10 19.97
CA GLY A 870 -12.01 27.76 19.40
C GLY A 870 -11.12 27.71 18.15
N ARG A 871 -10.33 26.64 18.06
CA ARG A 871 -9.34 26.45 17.00
C ARG A 871 -10.00 26.21 15.65
N TYR A 872 -11.00 25.32 15.60
CA TYR A 872 -11.77 25.06 14.38
C TYR A 872 -12.61 26.26 13.94
N ASN A 873 -13.25 26.98 14.88
CA ASN A 873 -14.03 28.17 14.55
C ASN A 873 -13.15 29.23 13.88
N THR A 874 -11.95 29.46 14.43
CA THR A 874 -11.00 30.42 13.88
C THR A 874 -10.45 29.98 12.52
N MET A 875 -10.16 28.69 12.36
CA MET A 875 -9.77 28.13 11.06
C MET A 875 -10.87 28.34 10.00
N ILE A 876 -12.13 28.05 10.31
CA ILE A 876 -13.26 28.26 9.38
C ILE A 876 -13.38 29.73 8.98
N LEU A 877 -13.24 30.66 9.92
CA LEU A 877 -13.26 32.11 9.62
C LEU A 877 -12.10 32.51 8.70
N ALA A 878 -10.90 31.99 8.93
CA ALA A 878 -9.74 32.24 8.07
C ALA A 878 -9.95 31.68 6.65
N LEU A 879 -10.45 30.45 6.53
CA LEU A 879 -10.76 29.83 5.24
C LEU A 879 -11.86 30.60 4.48
N ALA A 880 -12.89 31.07 5.19
CA ALA A 880 -13.93 31.92 4.61
C ALA A 880 -13.37 33.24 4.10
N LEU A 881 -12.42 33.85 4.82
CA LEU A 881 -11.75 35.06 4.36
C LEU A 881 -10.87 34.81 3.12
N CYS A 882 -10.20 33.66 3.02
CA CYS A 882 -9.49 33.24 1.79
C CYS A 882 -10.45 33.08 0.59
N LEU A 883 -11.61 32.44 0.81
CA LEU A 883 -12.65 32.27 -0.21
C LEU A 883 -13.16 33.62 -0.71
N ILE A 884 -13.53 34.51 0.21
CA ILE A 884 -14.03 35.86 -0.09
C ILE A 884 -12.96 36.69 -0.79
N ALA A 885 -11.69 36.63 -0.37
CA ALA A 885 -10.61 37.34 -1.04
C ALA A 885 -10.38 36.80 -2.47
N SER A 886 -10.46 35.49 -2.66
CA SER A 886 -10.27 34.87 -3.98
C SER A 886 -11.36 35.29 -4.98
N PHE A 887 -12.63 35.21 -4.58
CA PHE A 887 -13.75 35.57 -5.46
C PHE A 887 -14.09 37.06 -5.48
N GLY A 888 -13.84 37.78 -4.40
CA GLY A 888 -14.20 39.19 -4.25
C GLY A 888 -13.09 40.17 -4.64
N LEU A 889 -11.83 39.74 -4.64
CA LEU A 889 -10.69 40.61 -4.99
C LEU A 889 -9.91 40.08 -6.20
N TRP A 890 -9.43 38.84 -6.16
CA TRP A 890 -8.54 38.34 -7.21
C TRP A 890 -9.26 38.00 -8.50
N LEU A 891 -10.40 37.29 -8.45
CA LEU A 891 -11.16 36.97 -9.65
C LEU A 891 -11.57 38.23 -10.43
N PRO A 892 -12.16 39.28 -9.82
CA PRO A 892 -12.41 40.55 -10.50
C PRO A 892 -11.15 41.18 -11.09
N ALA A 893 -10.02 41.19 -10.35
CA ALA A 893 -8.76 41.72 -10.85
C ALA A 893 -8.30 40.98 -12.11
N THR A 894 -8.36 39.64 -12.12
CA THR A 894 -7.96 38.82 -13.27
C THR A 894 -8.88 39.01 -14.49
N LEU A 895 -10.19 39.16 -14.28
CA LEU A 895 -11.15 39.42 -15.35
C LEU A 895 -10.94 40.81 -15.98
N LEU A 896 -10.75 41.84 -15.15
CA LEU A 896 -10.44 43.20 -15.61
C LEU A 896 -9.07 43.29 -16.30
N SER A 897 -8.12 42.45 -15.91
CA SER A 897 -6.80 42.38 -16.57
C SER A 897 -6.84 41.65 -17.92
N ALA A 898 -7.89 40.87 -18.17
CA ALA A 898 -8.06 40.09 -19.39
C ALA A 898 -8.94 40.78 -20.44
N SER A 899 -9.71 41.81 -20.06
CA SER A 899 -10.61 42.55 -20.96
C SER A 899 -9.84 43.32 -22.05
N ASP A 900 -10.55 43.74 -23.11
CA ASP A 900 -9.97 44.50 -24.21
C ASP A 900 -9.54 45.93 -23.78
N ASP A 901 -10.17 46.48 -22.74
CA ASP A 901 -9.92 47.83 -22.22
C ASP A 901 -9.00 47.80 -20.97
N ARG A 902 -7.83 47.17 -21.10
CA ARG A 902 -6.90 46.96 -19.96
C ARG A 902 -6.39 48.27 -19.37
N ASP A 903 -6.15 49.28 -20.21
CA ASP A 903 -5.57 50.55 -19.79
C ASP A 903 -6.51 51.36 -18.90
N ALA A 904 -7.82 51.33 -19.17
CA ALA A 904 -8.82 52.02 -18.35
C ALA A 904 -8.92 51.45 -16.92
N HIS A 905 -8.61 50.17 -16.73
CA HIS A 905 -8.79 49.45 -15.46
C HIS A 905 -7.50 49.29 -14.65
N LYS A 906 -6.35 49.80 -15.12
CA LYS A 906 -5.03 49.64 -14.46
C LYS A 906 -5.04 50.00 -12.98
N THR A 907 -5.63 51.13 -12.61
CA THR A 907 -5.70 51.58 -11.20
C THR A 907 -6.54 50.65 -10.33
N ALA A 908 -7.67 50.16 -10.85
CA ALA A 908 -8.53 49.22 -10.13
C ALA A 908 -7.85 47.86 -9.95
N VAL A 909 -7.21 47.33 -11.00
CA VAL A 909 -6.43 46.08 -10.95
C VAL A 909 -5.29 46.17 -9.94
N PHE A 910 -4.57 47.30 -9.93
CA PHE A 910 -3.51 47.56 -8.95
C PHE A 910 -4.04 47.50 -7.51
N GLY A 911 -5.12 48.23 -7.21
CA GLY A 911 -5.73 48.26 -5.88
C GLY A 911 -6.26 46.89 -5.44
N LEU A 912 -6.96 46.18 -6.33
CA LEU A 912 -7.50 44.84 -6.06
C LEU A 912 -6.39 43.82 -5.81
N THR A 913 -5.29 43.88 -6.56
CA THR A 913 -4.16 42.95 -6.41
C THR A 913 -3.45 43.16 -5.08
N ILE A 914 -3.24 44.40 -4.64
CA ILE A 914 -2.64 44.70 -3.33
C ILE A 914 -3.59 44.28 -2.20
N ALA A 915 -4.88 44.64 -2.30
CA ALA A 915 -5.88 44.26 -1.32
C ALA A 915 -5.96 42.73 -1.17
N PHE A 916 -5.98 42.01 -2.29
CA PHE A 916 -5.92 40.55 -2.29
C PHE A 916 -4.66 40.04 -1.60
N SER A 917 -3.49 40.56 -1.97
CA SER A 917 -2.21 40.12 -1.39
C SER A 917 -2.18 40.25 0.13
N VAL A 918 -2.66 41.37 0.67
CA VAL A 918 -2.70 41.62 2.12
C VAL A 918 -3.76 40.74 2.81
N VAL A 919 -5.00 40.77 2.31
CA VAL A 919 -6.13 40.07 2.96
C VAL A 919 -5.97 38.56 2.86
N PHE A 920 -5.67 38.06 1.67
CA PHE A 920 -5.42 36.64 1.46
C PHE A 920 -4.12 36.22 2.17
N GLY A 921 -3.06 37.02 2.12
CA GLY A 921 -1.84 36.76 2.89
C GLY A 921 -2.11 36.58 4.38
N PHE A 922 -2.88 37.50 4.99
CA PHE A 922 -3.33 37.39 6.37
C PHE A 922 -4.19 36.16 6.62
N ALA A 923 -5.25 35.95 5.83
CA ALA A 923 -6.16 34.82 6.00
C ALA A 923 -5.43 33.48 5.88
N SER A 924 -4.64 33.33 4.82
CA SER A 924 -3.90 32.11 4.51
C SER A 924 -2.71 31.86 5.42
N GLY A 925 -2.13 32.91 6.03
CA GLY A 925 -1.13 32.75 7.08
C GLY A 925 -1.68 31.92 8.25
N SER A 926 -2.94 32.14 8.62
CA SER A 926 -3.62 31.37 9.67
C SER A 926 -3.67 29.89 9.37
N ASN A 927 -3.80 29.50 8.10
CA ASN A 927 -3.90 28.11 7.67
C ASN A 927 -2.65 27.33 8.09
N ILE A 928 -1.46 27.92 7.89
CA ILE A 928 -0.18 27.29 8.23
C ILE A 928 0.00 27.15 9.74
N SER A 929 -0.44 28.14 10.53
CA SER A 929 -0.28 28.10 12.00
C SER A 929 -1.37 27.31 12.72
N LEU A 930 -2.58 27.25 12.19
CA LEU A 930 -3.72 26.57 12.80
C LEU A 930 -3.86 25.11 12.39
N THR A 931 -3.42 24.72 11.19
CA THR A 931 -3.43 23.31 10.75
C THR A 931 -2.77 22.37 11.78
N PRO A 932 -1.51 22.60 12.19
CA PRO A 932 -0.88 21.81 13.24
C PRO A 932 -1.68 21.78 14.54
N VAL A 933 -2.38 22.86 14.88
CA VAL A 933 -3.12 23.01 16.13
C VAL A 933 -4.46 22.25 16.09
N CYS A 934 -5.15 22.27 14.94
CA CYS A 934 -6.39 21.54 14.69
C CYS A 934 -6.14 20.03 14.61
N VAL A 935 -5.06 19.60 13.94
CA VAL A 935 -4.65 18.18 13.91
C VAL A 935 -4.28 17.70 15.31
N GLY A 936 -3.60 18.53 16.09
CA GLY A 936 -3.24 18.23 17.47
C GLY A 936 -4.39 18.17 18.47
N GLN A 937 -5.63 18.51 18.07
CA GLN A 937 -6.83 18.26 18.89
C GLN A 937 -7.41 16.87 18.70
N LEU A 938 -7.03 16.19 17.62
CA LEU A 938 -7.56 14.87 17.28
C LEU A 938 -6.69 13.72 17.82
N CYS A 939 -5.60 14.05 18.53
CA CYS A 939 -4.64 13.09 19.07
C CYS A 939 -4.12 13.51 20.45
N GLU A 940 -3.55 12.53 21.16
CA GLU A 940 -2.73 12.77 22.34
C GLU A 940 -1.43 13.47 21.95
N THR A 941 -0.90 14.31 22.85
CA THR A 941 0.27 15.16 22.54
C THR A 941 1.54 14.34 22.26
N GLU A 942 1.64 13.14 22.82
CA GLU A 942 2.75 12.22 22.59
C GLU A 942 2.72 11.53 21.23
N GLN A 943 1.58 11.52 20.55
CA GLN A 943 1.42 10.98 19.19
C GLN A 943 1.28 12.10 18.14
N TYR A 944 1.56 13.33 18.55
CA TYR A 944 1.37 14.51 17.73
C TYR A 944 2.21 14.46 16.45
N GLY A 945 3.48 14.08 16.57
CA GLY A 945 4.39 13.95 15.43
C GLY A 945 3.84 12.97 14.40
N ARG A 946 3.40 11.79 14.85
CA ARG A 946 2.74 10.77 14.01
C ARG A 946 1.48 11.30 13.31
N TYR A 947 0.53 11.90 14.04
CA TYR A 947 -0.72 12.38 13.42
C TYR A 947 -0.48 13.49 12.39
N TYR A 948 0.38 14.45 12.74
CA TYR A 948 0.74 15.54 11.84
C TYR A 948 1.43 15.02 10.57
N ALA A 949 2.37 14.10 10.74
CA ALA A 949 3.08 13.43 9.65
C ALA A 949 2.15 12.62 8.73
N THR A 950 1.25 11.82 9.31
CA THR A 950 0.26 11.04 8.55
C THR A 950 -0.66 11.96 7.73
N CYS A 951 -1.11 13.08 8.32
CA CYS A 951 -1.89 14.09 7.60
C CYS A 951 -1.09 14.67 6.42
N TYR A 952 0.13 15.15 6.69
CA TYR A 952 0.96 15.80 5.67
C TYR A 952 1.51 14.87 4.60
N THR A 953 1.41 13.55 4.78
CA THR A 953 1.73 12.57 3.73
C THR A 953 0.78 12.69 2.54
N ILE A 954 -0.52 12.73 2.79
CA ILE A 954 -1.53 12.87 1.73
C ILE A 954 -1.50 14.31 1.19
N VAL A 955 -1.40 15.28 2.09
CA VAL A 955 -1.38 16.71 1.74
C VAL A 955 -0.18 17.06 0.87
N ALA A 956 0.99 16.42 1.06
CA ALA A 956 2.16 16.62 0.21
C ALA A 956 1.88 16.30 -1.27
N LEU A 957 1.07 15.27 -1.57
CA LEU A 957 0.64 14.99 -2.95
C LEU A 957 -0.17 16.15 -3.54
N GLY A 958 -0.93 16.85 -2.69
CA GLY A 958 -1.62 18.07 -3.05
C GLY A 958 -0.62 19.16 -3.47
N THR A 959 0.42 19.37 -2.67
CA THR A 959 1.46 20.36 -3.00
C THR A 959 2.25 20.03 -4.28
N LEU A 960 2.42 18.74 -4.59
CA LEU A 960 3.08 18.27 -5.82
C LEU A 960 2.25 18.56 -7.08
N THR A 961 0.93 18.40 -6.99
CA THR A 961 0.00 18.46 -8.14
C THR A 961 -0.63 19.84 -8.33
N GLY A 962 -0.84 20.61 -7.26
CA GLY A 962 -1.56 21.88 -7.30
C GLY A 962 -0.90 22.93 -8.19
N ILE A 963 0.44 23.05 -8.13
CA ILE A 963 1.19 24.02 -8.96
C ILE A 963 1.11 23.66 -10.46
N PRO A 964 1.42 22.42 -10.90
CA PRO A 964 1.22 22.02 -12.29
C PRO A 964 -0.21 22.19 -12.80
N ILE A 965 -1.23 21.86 -11.99
CA ILE A 965 -2.64 22.05 -12.36
C ILE A 965 -2.94 23.53 -12.60
N ALA A 966 -2.49 24.42 -11.69
CA ALA A 966 -2.65 25.87 -11.87
C ALA A 966 -1.93 26.36 -13.14
N GLY A 967 -0.72 25.86 -13.43
CA GLY A 967 -0.02 26.18 -14.67
C GLY A 967 -0.76 25.72 -15.93
N ALA A 968 -1.32 24.52 -15.92
CA ALA A 968 -2.12 24.00 -17.02
C ALA A 968 -3.41 24.82 -17.22
N LEU A 969 -4.02 25.32 -16.14
CA LEU A 969 -5.17 26.23 -16.22
C LEU A 969 -4.81 27.56 -16.88
N VAL A 970 -3.64 28.14 -16.57
CA VAL A 970 -3.16 29.37 -17.26
C VAL A 970 -3.02 29.11 -18.77
N GLN A 971 -2.46 27.97 -19.16
CA GLN A 971 -2.31 27.61 -20.57
C GLN A 971 -3.67 27.37 -21.26
N ALA A 972 -4.60 26.68 -20.59
CA ALA A 972 -5.94 26.41 -21.11
C ALA A 972 -6.81 27.68 -21.23
N CYS A 973 -6.46 28.73 -20.49
CA CYS A 973 -7.10 30.04 -20.54
C CYS A 973 -6.31 31.06 -21.37
N ASP A 974 -5.51 30.63 -22.35
CA ASP A 974 -4.73 31.48 -23.26
C ASP A 974 -3.80 32.49 -22.55
N GLY A 975 -3.23 32.09 -21.41
CA GLY A 975 -2.36 32.93 -20.58
C GLY A 975 -3.10 33.80 -19.54
N ALA A 976 -4.44 33.78 -19.52
CA ALA A 976 -5.23 34.50 -18.53
C ALA A 976 -5.30 33.74 -17.19
N PHE A 977 -5.38 34.50 -16.09
CA PHE A 977 -5.29 33.95 -14.73
C PHE A 977 -6.65 33.71 -14.04
N TRP A 978 -7.77 34.02 -14.69
CA TRP A 978 -9.11 33.88 -14.08
C TRP A 978 -9.43 32.43 -13.71
N GLY A 979 -8.99 31.45 -14.51
CA GLY A 979 -9.18 30.03 -14.21
C GLY A 979 -8.48 29.60 -12.92
N VAL A 980 -7.28 30.13 -12.65
CA VAL A 980 -6.53 29.88 -11.41
C VAL A 980 -7.23 30.51 -10.19
N ALA A 981 -7.80 31.71 -10.36
CA ALA A 981 -8.57 32.36 -9.31
C ALA A 981 -9.83 31.57 -8.92
N ILE A 982 -10.56 31.03 -9.90
CA ILE A 982 -11.71 30.15 -9.64
C ILE A 982 -11.28 28.86 -8.95
N PHE A 983 -10.24 28.20 -9.46
CA PHE A 983 -9.69 26.97 -8.86
C PHE A 983 -9.33 27.20 -7.40
N THR A 984 -8.65 28.31 -7.10
CA THR A 984 -8.27 28.71 -5.75
C THR A 984 -9.48 28.87 -4.84
N GLY A 985 -10.50 29.63 -5.27
CA GLY A 985 -11.73 29.83 -4.48
C GLY A 985 -12.47 28.52 -4.23
N MET A 986 -12.63 27.67 -5.24
CA MET A 986 -13.32 26.38 -5.10
C MET A 986 -12.59 25.43 -4.13
N CYS A 987 -11.26 25.42 -4.13
CA CYS A 987 -10.48 24.64 -3.18
C CYS A 987 -10.76 25.07 -1.73
N TYR A 988 -10.83 26.38 -1.46
CA TYR A 988 -11.21 26.88 -0.14
C TYR A 988 -12.65 26.55 0.23
N ALA A 989 -13.59 26.55 -0.71
CA ALA A 989 -14.98 26.16 -0.44
C ALA A 989 -15.07 24.70 0.03
N VAL A 990 -14.35 23.78 -0.62
CA VAL A 990 -14.28 22.37 -0.22
C VAL A 990 -13.62 22.23 1.15
N SER A 991 -12.55 22.99 1.40
CA SER A 991 -11.88 23.00 2.71
C SER A 991 -12.81 23.45 3.84
N ILE A 992 -13.57 24.54 3.64
CA ILE A 992 -14.56 25.04 4.61
C ILE A 992 -15.60 23.95 4.92
N ALA A 993 -16.14 23.28 3.90
CA ALA A 993 -17.13 22.23 4.09
C ALA A 993 -16.61 21.10 4.99
N ALA A 994 -15.36 20.67 4.77
CA ALA A 994 -14.72 19.65 5.59
C ALA A 994 -14.50 20.10 7.06
N PHE A 995 -13.94 21.30 7.28
CA PHE A 995 -13.70 21.82 8.63
C PHE A 995 -15.00 22.11 9.39
N VAL A 996 -16.04 22.61 8.72
CA VAL A 996 -17.38 22.80 9.30
C VAL A 996 -17.98 21.46 9.70
N THR A 997 -17.87 20.44 8.85
CA THR A 997 -18.40 19.10 9.14
C THR A 997 -17.77 18.54 10.41
N VAL A 998 -16.44 18.63 10.55
CA VAL A 998 -15.72 18.13 11.73
C VAL A 998 -16.09 18.93 12.99
N ARG A 999 -16.18 20.26 12.87
CA ARG A 999 -16.61 21.12 13.97
C ARG A 999 -18.02 20.78 14.44
N VAL A 1000 -18.95 20.49 13.52
CA VAL A 1000 -20.33 20.08 13.86
C VAL A 1000 -20.34 18.68 14.47
N MET A 1001 -19.56 17.73 13.95
CA MET A 1001 -19.45 16.37 14.50
C MET A 1001 -18.95 16.36 15.95
N ARG A 1002 -17.96 17.21 16.28
CA ARG A 1002 -17.32 17.21 17.60
C ARG A 1002 -17.93 18.19 18.61
N GLY A 1003 -18.45 19.34 18.16
CA GLY A 1003 -18.99 20.38 19.03
C GLY A 1003 -20.49 20.68 18.85
N GLY A 1004 -21.18 19.94 17.98
CA GLY A 1004 -22.60 20.14 17.67
C GLY A 1004 -22.89 21.39 16.81
N TRP A 1005 -24.17 21.58 16.47
CA TRP A 1005 -24.67 22.64 15.59
C TRP A 1005 -24.67 24.05 16.21
N GLY A 1006 -24.40 24.17 17.51
CA GLY A 1006 -24.31 25.47 18.18
C GLY A 1006 -23.17 26.31 17.60
N LEU A 1007 -23.50 27.49 17.06
CA LEU A 1007 -22.54 28.46 16.54
C LEU A 1007 -21.55 28.96 17.61
N THR A 1008 -21.96 28.94 18.87
CA THR A 1008 -21.15 29.32 20.03
C THR A 1008 -20.38 28.16 20.66
N SER A 1009 -20.59 26.91 20.22
CA SER A 1009 -19.84 25.79 20.82
C SER A 1009 -18.35 25.93 20.51
N VAL A 1010 -17.51 25.55 21.47
CA VAL A 1010 -16.05 25.59 21.36
C VAL A 1010 -15.56 24.15 21.37
N PHE A 1011 -14.89 23.75 20.27
CA PHE A 1011 -14.20 22.47 20.15
C PHE A 1011 -12.68 22.68 20.16
#